data_AF-D4AWI5-F1
#
_entry.id   AF-D4AWI5-F1
#
_cell.length_a   1.000
_cell.length_b   1.000
_cell.length_c   1.000
_cell.angle_alpha   90.00
_cell.angle_beta   90.00
_cell.angle_gamma   90.00
#
_symmetry.space_group_name_H-M   'P 1'
#
loop_
_entity.id
_entity.type
_entity.pdbx_description
1 polymer ?
#
loop_
_entity_poly.entity_id
_entity_poly.type
_entity_poly.pdbx_seq_one_letter_code
_entity_poly.pdbx_strand_id
1 'polypeptide(L)'
;MGVQHAELAGVADLATNARLLIKRSFKDHDPRYGNGSMSCTTYDTAWVSLVTKTVGEQKHWLFPECFRSLLRTQSDDGGWRRETTSQVDCIVNTAAALLSLKRHAVEPLQLREEIHPDDLERRIDRAAILLRSQLEEWRVSETMHVGFEIIVPKLLTLLEEADAKFSFCFEGRDELVKINAAKLARFKPEALYGTVKMTPLHSLEAFVGEIDFDKVAHHKVVGSMMGSPSSTAAYLMNSTNWDDEAESYLRHVIHSAAGKGSGAVPSAFPSTYFEYTWILSTLLEAGFSASDLRCPELEQIYEILTRAFSNGDGTIGYAPDFQSDMDDTARGMIALNLLGGAVRPEPMIKAFEAATHFRTYQCERNPSFSANCNALLTILHQPDISLYTPQILKVVNFLCDSWWNTDGAIADKWSLSPLYPSVLLVKSLVRLLALAEQGDSSPEQLLGRDLASRAAITLFQACLRAMLNQHEDGSWNGSTEQTAYGVLILTEARTLCFLDDIRDSLDSAIGRGVSFLHANRGSQVGNFIWIEKVTYASPLLAEAYELAAIKAATSLPSSTSSVGGSLWCVSTANTTKLVKLFHQTPLFTSLPEWQIRASMIEARLFQPLLQARRLEVFPRKDMEKDKYFEIIPFTWTACNNRNRAFASTSFLYDMMIISFLNYQADEFLEAVAGPHYTGRTPELRRVIDTLFAGKSSNSELSRGVKRPYPEEDEEHSNGNNGKPQNNREVVMPLTKFTTFVLNHPSVKSASAWDRNGLRRRLKEFLLAHVTQIEDNARFQLEHPSSGGVSDPLFRGRDVYSTATDSFSHWVRTTSAEHTSCPYSFQFVSCLLGASLGQGKDCFGTAEEKYMAASVCKHLSTMCRMYNDYGSVARDKAEGNVNSVNFPELQMLAGSTGPATMEEKKKALFRLAEYERSCLDDAFKRLQEEGQRATSHMARKLHERKMEVWRMFCDVTDLYGQIYVVRDIASRMKVPAVNGKK
;
A
#
# COMPACT_ATOMS: atom_id res chain seq x y z
N MET A 1 -26.36 -32.33 22.17
CA MET A 1 -25.31 -33.01 22.97
C MET A 1 -24.13 -33.50 22.14
N GLY A 2 -24.30 -33.99 20.89
CA GLY A 2 -23.17 -34.43 20.04
C GLY A 2 -22.23 -33.31 19.53
N VAL A 3 -22.76 -32.12 19.22
CA VAL A 3 -21.96 -30.96 18.74
C VAL A 3 -21.13 -30.32 19.87
N GLN A 4 -21.73 -30.17 21.06
CA GLN A 4 -21.07 -29.63 22.24
C GLN A 4 -19.89 -30.50 22.74
N HIS A 5 -20.00 -31.83 22.62
CA HIS A 5 -18.91 -32.74 22.97
C HIS A 5 -17.74 -32.70 21.97
N ALA A 6 -18.00 -32.44 20.69
CA ALA A 6 -16.97 -32.29 19.66
C ALA A 6 -16.23 -30.94 19.77
N GLU A 7 -16.95 -29.85 20.08
CA GLU A 7 -16.35 -28.54 20.36
C GLU A 7 -15.48 -28.56 21.63
N LEU A 8 -15.95 -29.18 22.71
CA LEU A 8 -15.18 -29.33 23.95
C LEU A 8 -13.92 -30.21 23.75
N ALA A 9 -14.01 -31.26 22.93
CA ALA A 9 -12.86 -32.10 22.58
C ALA A 9 -11.84 -31.36 21.70
N GLY A 10 -12.29 -30.56 20.72
CA GLY A 10 -11.43 -29.73 19.88
C GLY A 10 -10.73 -28.60 20.64
N VAL A 11 -11.42 -27.94 21.58
CA VAL A 11 -10.83 -26.90 22.45
C VAL A 11 -9.83 -27.49 23.44
N ALA A 12 -10.11 -28.68 24.01
CA ALA A 12 -9.19 -29.40 24.87
C ALA A 12 -7.90 -29.84 24.14
N ASP A 13 -8.00 -30.17 22.84
CA ASP A 13 -6.85 -30.47 21.98
C ASP A 13 -6.01 -29.21 21.70
N LEU A 14 -6.63 -28.07 21.38
CA LEU A 14 -5.90 -26.81 21.14
C LEU A 14 -5.12 -26.31 22.37
N ALA A 15 -5.74 -26.30 23.55
CA ALA A 15 -5.06 -25.91 24.79
C ALA A 15 -3.90 -26.87 25.11
N THR A 16 -4.06 -28.17 24.82
CA THR A 16 -2.98 -29.16 24.97
C THR A 16 -1.82 -28.87 24.01
N ASN A 17 -2.11 -28.59 22.74
CA ASN A 17 -1.10 -28.26 21.74
C ASN A 17 -0.37 -26.95 22.07
N ALA A 18 -1.07 -25.93 22.56
CA ALA A 18 -0.46 -24.69 23.03
C ALA A 18 0.50 -24.93 24.22
N ARG A 19 0.12 -25.76 25.20
CA ARG A 19 1.02 -26.16 26.29
C ARG A 19 2.22 -26.97 25.78
N LEU A 20 2.03 -27.86 24.80
CA LEU A 20 3.13 -28.60 24.19
C LEU A 20 4.10 -27.67 23.44
N LEU A 21 3.59 -26.63 22.78
CA LEU A 21 4.41 -25.60 22.15
C LEU A 21 5.25 -24.85 23.20
N ILE A 22 4.64 -24.37 24.29
CA ILE A 22 5.35 -23.70 25.40
C ILE A 22 6.44 -24.61 26.00
N LYS A 23 6.12 -25.90 26.18
CA LYS A 23 7.10 -26.90 26.64
C LYS A 23 8.26 -27.07 25.68
N ARG A 24 7.98 -27.13 24.37
CA ARG A 24 9.03 -27.24 23.34
C ARG A 24 9.87 -25.97 23.24
N SER A 25 9.28 -24.79 23.36
CA SER A 25 10.05 -23.53 23.35
C SER A 25 11.01 -23.47 24.54
N PHE A 26 10.64 -24.01 25.70
CA PHE A 26 11.50 -24.02 26.88
C PHE A 26 12.49 -25.20 26.93
N LYS A 27 12.24 -26.29 26.19
CA LYS A 27 12.96 -27.57 26.32
C LYS A 27 14.48 -27.43 26.25
N ASP A 28 14.97 -26.60 25.33
CA ASP A 28 16.39 -26.42 25.06
C ASP A 28 16.93 -25.10 25.69
N HIS A 29 16.27 -24.59 26.73
CA HIS A 29 16.70 -23.39 27.44
C HIS A 29 17.96 -23.62 28.28
N ASP A 30 19.04 -22.92 27.92
CA ASP A 30 20.27 -22.86 28.67
C ASP A 30 20.27 -21.62 29.59
N PRO A 31 20.47 -21.74 30.92
CA PRO A 31 20.48 -20.60 31.82
C PRO A 31 21.55 -19.54 31.53
N ARG A 32 22.63 -19.93 30.85
CA ARG A 32 23.74 -19.04 30.45
C ARG A 32 23.57 -18.53 29.02
N TYR A 33 23.27 -19.41 28.07
CA TYR A 33 23.25 -19.08 26.64
C TYR A 33 21.86 -18.81 26.07
N GLY A 34 20.80 -18.99 26.86
CA GLY A 34 19.43 -18.86 26.41
C GLY A 34 19.00 -19.99 25.48
N ASN A 35 18.11 -19.69 24.54
CA ASN A 35 17.58 -20.60 23.52
C ASN A 35 17.23 -19.81 22.24
N GLY A 36 17.06 -20.55 21.16
CA GLY A 36 16.55 -20.02 19.90
C GLY A 36 16.27 -21.14 18.88
N SER A 37 15.19 -20.99 18.12
CA SER A 37 14.71 -21.92 17.11
C SER A 37 14.71 -21.35 15.69
N MET A 38 15.26 -20.14 15.50
CA MET A 38 15.50 -19.55 14.19
C MET A 38 16.26 -20.51 13.27
N SER A 39 15.80 -20.65 12.02
CA SER A 39 16.44 -21.51 11.03
C SER A 39 17.90 -21.11 10.78
N CYS A 40 18.72 -22.07 10.37
CA CYS A 40 20.12 -21.79 10.02
C CYS A 40 20.24 -20.92 8.76
N THR A 41 21.30 -20.14 8.67
CA THR A 41 21.62 -19.27 7.53
C THR A 41 22.95 -19.67 6.91
N THR A 42 23.02 -19.64 5.58
CA THR A 42 24.28 -19.88 4.87
C THR A 42 25.27 -18.75 5.14
N TYR A 43 24.80 -17.51 5.19
CA TYR A 43 25.62 -16.33 5.45
C TYR A 43 26.46 -16.46 6.73
N ASP A 44 25.84 -16.69 7.88
CA ASP A 44 26.56 -16.79 9.15
C ASP A 44 27.41 -18.05 9.22
N THR A 45 26.92 -19.17 8.67
CA THR A 45 27.69 -20.42 8.55
C THR A 45 28.99 -20.21 7.75
N ALA A 46 28.95 -19.42 6.69
CA ALA A 46 30.12 -19.08 5.89
C ALA A 46 31.14 -18.26 6.68
N TRP A 47 30.71 -17.28 7.46
CA TRP A 47 31.61 -16.51 8.32
C TRP A 47 32.25 -17.36 9.42
N VAL A 48 31.49 -18.23 10.09
CA VAL A 48 32.03 -19.12 11.13
C VAL A 48 33.04 -20.11 10.55
N SER A 49 32.83 -20.59 9.31
CA SER A 49 33.78 -21.49 8.65
C SER A 49 35.17 -20.87 8.42
N LEU A 50 35.29 -19.54 8.43
CA LEU A 50 36.53 -18.82 8.17
C LEU A 50 37.42 -18.64 9.42
N VAL A 51 36.97 -19.07 10.60
CA VAL A 51 37.73 -18.90 11.84
C VAL A 51 38.91 -19.87 11.85
N THR A 52 40.12 -19.35 12.05
CA THR A 52 41.34 -20.17 12.23
C THR A 52 41.93 -19.99 13.61
N LYS A 53 42.54 -21.04 14.15
CA LYS A 53 43.26 -21.02 15.43
C LYS A 53 44.58 -21.77 15.29
N THR A 54 45.64 -21.23 15.89
CA THR A 54 46.92 -21.93 16.00
C THR A 54 46.97 -22.73 17.29
N VAL A 55 47.09 -24.05 17.19
CA VAL A 55 47.21 -24.98 18.32
C VAL A 55 48.50 -25.77 18.16
N GLY A 56 49.41 -25.70 19.13
CA GLY A 56 50.69 -26.42 19.06
C GLY A 56 51.50 -26.10 17.80
N GLU A 57 51.64 -24.81 17.47
CA GLU A 57 52.30 -24.27 16.27
C GLU A 57 51.61 -24.56 14.93
N GLN A 58 50.52 -25.32 14.90
CA GLN A 58 49.78 -25.62 13.68
C GLN A 58 48.50 -24.79 13.57
N LYS A 59 48.32 -24.14 12.41
CA LYS A 59 47.10 -23.39 12.07
C LYS A 59 46.02 -24.37 11.57
N HIS A 60 44.82 -24.26 12.12
CA HIS A 60 43.66 -25.08 11.71
C HIS A 60 42.43 -24.20 11.49
N TRP A 61 41.54 -24.62 10.59
CA TRP A 61 40.16 -24.13 10.61
C TRP A 61 39.50 -24.62 11.90
N LEU A 62 38.97 -23.71 12.72
CA LEU A 62 38.48 -24.06 14.06
C LEU A 62 37.15 -24.82 14.02
N PHE A 63 36.32 -24.52 13.02
CA PHE A 63 34.98 -25.08 12.83
C PHE A 63 34.83 -25.72 11.44
N PRO A 64 35.58 -26.79 11.12
CA PRO A 64 35.53 -27.43 9.81
C PRO A 64 34.14 -27.98 9.45
N GLU A 65 33.32 -28.31 10.44
CA GLU A 65 31.92 -28.71 10.27
C GLU A 65 31.06 -27.64 9.57
N CYS A 66 31.33 -26.35 9.82
CA CYS A 66 30.63 -25.26 9.13
C CYS A 66 30.95 -25.28 7.64
N PHE A 67 32.22 -25.47 7.27
CA PHE A 67 32.62 -25.57 5.87
C PHE A 67 32.01 -26.80 5.17
N ARG A 68 32.03 -27.97 5.83
CA ARG A 68 31.38 -29.18 5.32
C ARG A 68 29.88 -28.97 5.11
N SER A 69 29.22 -28.20 5.99
CA SER A 69 27.81 -27.84 5.83
C SER A 69 27.57 -27.02 4.55
N LEU A 70 28.43 -26.04 4.23
CA LEU A 70 28.33 -25.25 2.99
C LEU A 70 28.44 -26.15 1.74
N LEU A 71 29.42 -27.04 1.71
CA LEU A 71 29.63 -27.97 0.58
C LEU A 71 28.42 -28.88 0.35
N ARG A 72 27.80 -29.35 1.43
CA ARG A 72 26.61 -30.22 1.40
C ARG A 72 25.35 -29.49 0.95
N THR A 73 25.26 -28.18 1.21
CA THR A 73 24.03 -27.40 1.00
C THR A 73 24.04 -26.56 -0.28
N GLN A 74 25.17 -26.51 -1.00
CA GLN A 74 25.23 -25.85 -2.30
C GLN A 74 24.30 -26.54 -3.30
N SER A 75 23.44 -25.75 -3.94
CA SER A 75 22.55 -26.15 -5.01
C SER A 75 23.28 -26.41 -6.33
N ASP A 76 22.61 -27.08 -7.27
CA ASP A 76 23.18 -27.41 -8.58
C ASP A 76 23.51 -26.18 -9.44
N ASP A 77 22.75 -25.10 -9.27
CA ASP A 77 22.97 -23.78 -9.88
C ASP A 77 24.19 -23.03 -9.29
N GLY A 78 24.83 -23.58 -8.25
CA GLY A 78 25.97 -23.00 -7.56
C GLY A 78 25.62 -22.15 -6.34
N GLY A 79 24.35 -21.91 -6.05
CA GLY A 79 23.89 -21.03 -4.98
C GLY A 79 23.49 -21.75 -3.70
N TRP A 80 22.96 -20.97 -2.76
CA TRP A 80 22.35 -21.45 -1.52
C TRP A 80 20.95 -20.86 -1.38
N ARG A 81 20.03 -21.37 -2.20
CA ARG A 81 18.66 -20.83 -2.37
C ARG A 81 17.55 -21.74 -1.86
N ARG A 82 17.87 -22.85 -1.19
CA ARG A 82 16.93 -23.98 -1.04
C ARG A 82 15.55 -23.61 -0.48
N GLU A 83 15.47 -22.55 0.33
CA GLU A 83 14.28 -22.28 1.15
C GLU A 83 13.73 -20.84 0.99
N THR A 84 14.38 -19.97 0.21
CA THR A 84 13.98 -18.57 0.00
C THR A 84 13.94 -18.18 -1.48
N THR A 85 12.97 -17.34 -1.85
CA THR A 85 12.85 -16.71 -3.18
C THR A 85 13.39 -15.27 -3.21
N SER A 86 13.90 -14.77 -2.08
CA SER A 86 14.47 -13.43 -1.96
C SER A 86 15.77 -13.32 -2.76
N GLN A 87 15.81 -12.35 -3.68
CA GLN A 87 16.98 -12.10 -4.52
C GLN A 87 18.22 -11.70 -3.69
N VAL A 88 18.04 -10.81 -2.71
CA VAL A 88 19.14 -10.36 -1.84
C VAL A 88 19.67 -11.50 -0.97
N ASP A 89 18.82 -12.43 -0.51
CA ASP A 89 19.30 -13.61 0.21
C ASP A 89 20.23 -14.43 -0.68
N CYS A 90 19.88 -14.62 -1.94
CA CYS A 90 20.75 -15.33 -2.86
C CYS A 90 22.10 -14.61 -3.00
N ILE A 91 22.10 -13.29 -3.15
CA ILE A 91 23.33 -12.49 -3.30
C ILE A 91 24.20 -12.63 -2.05
N VAL A 92 23.64 -12.37 -0.87
CA VAL A 92 24.36 -12.37 0.41
C VAL A 92 24.88 -13.76 0.76
N ASN A 93 24.04 -14.79 0.66
CA ASN A 93 24.42 -16.17 0.95
C ASN A 93 25.50 -16.67 -0.04
N THR A 94 25.33 -16.41 -1.34
CA THR A 94 26.28 -16.89 -2.36
C THR A 94 27.61 -16.15 -2.26
N ALA A 95 27.61 -14.84 -2.02
CA ALA A 95 28.85 -14.07 -1.87
C ALA A 95 29.66 -14.51 -0.64
N ALA A 96 29.02 -14.70 0.52
CA ALA A 96 29.71 -15.17 1.72
C ALA A 96 30.23 -16.61 1.57
N ALA A 97 29.43 -17.51 0.99
CA ALA A 97 29.85 -18.88 0.75
C ALA A 97 30.98 -18.98 -0.28
N LEU A 98 30.93 -18.19 -1.37
CA LEU A 98 32.00 -18.08 -2.36
C LEU A 98 33.33 -17.63 -1.72
N LEU A 99 33.27 -16.63 -0.83
CA LEU A 99 34.45 -16.19 -0.07
C LEU A 99 35.01 -17.32 0.79
N SER A 100 34.15 -18.08 1.47
CA SER A 100 34.55 -19.25 2.25
C SER A 100 35.21 -20.33 1.38
N LEU A 101 34.58 -20.73 0.27
CA LEU A 101 35.14 -21.71 -0.66
C LEU A 101 36.52 -21.28 -1.17
N LYS A 102 36.67 -20.00 -1.56
CA LYS A 102 37.94 -19.49 -2.07
C LYS A 102 39.05 -19.52 -1.03
N ARG A 103 38.79 -19.10 0.22
CA ARG A 103 39.80 -19.10 1.29
C ARG A 103 40.21 -20.52 1.68
N HIS A 104 39.29 -21.46 1.74
CA HIS A 104 39.61 -22.87 1.97
C HIS A 104 40.36 -23.51 0.80
N ALA A 105 40.11 -23.09 -0.45
CA ALA A 105 40.89 -23.55 -1.60
C ALA A 105 42.36 -23.08 -1.53
N VAL A 106 42.58 -21.83 -1.06
CA VAL A 106 43.92 -21.26 -0.90
C VAL A 106 44.66 -21.89 0.30
N GLU A 107 43.97 -22.09 1.43
CA GLU A 107 44.52 -22.73 2.63
C GLU A 107 43.70 -23.97 3.04
N PRO A 108 43.91 -25.14 2.42
CA PRO A 108 43.14 -26.35 2.76
C PRO A 108 43.34 -26.84 4.20
N LEU A 109 44.50 -26.53 4.81
CA LEU A 109 44.89 -26.94 6.17
C LEU A 109 44.58 -28.42 6.43
N GLN A 110 43.87 -28.75 7.52
CA GLN A 110 43.53 -30.12 7.90
C GLN A 110 42.53 -30.82 6.96
N LEU A 111 41.95 -30.10 5.99
CA LEU A 111 40.94 -30.62 5.06
C LEU A 111 41.52 -31.02 3.70
N ARG A 112 42.85 -30.91 3.50
CA ARG A 112 43.53 -31.18 2.23
C ARG A 112 43.22 -32.56 1.65
N GLU A 113 43.10 -33.58 2.50
CA GLU A 113 42.83 -34.96 2.07
C GLU A 113 41.33 -35.26 1.93
N GLU A 114 40.47 -34.43 2.53
CA GLU A 114 39.02 -34.63 2.54
C GLU A 114 38.35 -34.08 1.27
N ILE A 115 38.92 -33.05 0.64
CA ILE A 115 38.26 -32.27 -0.41
C ILE A 115 39.12 -32.21 -1.66
N HIS A 116 38.60 -32.74 -2.76
CA HIS A 116 39.30 -32.74 -4.04
C HIS A 116 39.36 -31.32 -4.63
N PRO A 117 40.55 -30.79 -5.00
CA PRO A 117 40.71 -29.43 -5.53
C PRO A 117 39.80 -29.13 -6.73
N ASP A 118 39.70 -30.06 -7.69
CA ASP A 118 38.86 -29.89 -8.88
C ASP A 118 37.35 -29.82 -8.56
N ASP A 119 36.89 -30.47 -7.49
CA ASP A 119 35.49 -30.32 -7.07
C ASP A 119 35.25 -28.94 -6.47
N LEU A 120 36.19 -28.47 -5.65
CA LEU A 120 36.10 -27.15 -5.03
C LEU A 120 36.14 -26.03 -6.08
N GLU A 121 37.02 -26.11 -7.08
CA GLU A 121 37.08 -25.11 -8.16
C GLU A 121 35.78 -25.08 -8.98
N ARG A 122 35.20 -26.25 -9.32
CA ARG A 122 33.89 -26.32 -10.00
C ARG A 122 32.77 -25.68 -9.18
N ARG A 123 32.81 -25.81 -7.85
CA ARG A 123 31.82 -25.19 -6.94
C ARG A 123 31.99 -23.68 -6.88
N ILE A 124 33.23 -23.20 -6.84
CA ILE A 124 33.59 -21.78 -6.89
C ILE A 124 33.09 -21.14 -8.19
N ASP A 125 33.34 -21.77 -9.34
CA ASP A 125 32.96 -21.21 -10.64
C ASP A 125 31.44 -21.10 -10.79
N ARG A 126 30.67 -22.12 -10.39
CA ARG A 126 29.20 -22.06 -10.42
C ARG A 126 28.65 -20.96 -9.51
N ALA A 127 29.18 -20.84 -8.28
CA ALA A 127 28.77 -19.79 -7.36
C ALA A 127 29.07 -18.38 -7.90
N ALA A 128 30.22 -18.19 -8.55
CA ALA A 128 30.59 -16.92 -9.16
C ALA A 128 29.71 -16.56 -10.37
N ILE A 129 29.36 -17.53 -11.21
CA ILE A 129 28.42 -17.35 -12.33
C ILE A 129 27.05 -16.92 -11.80
N LEU A 130 26.54 -17.62 -10.78
CA LEU A 130 25.25 -17.30 -10.20
C LEU A 130 25.22 -15.92 -9.55
N LEU A 131 26.24 -15.59 -8.75
CA LEU A 131 26.35 -14.29 -8.09
C LEU A 131 26.37 -13.15 -9.13
N ARG A 132 27.11 -13.31 -10.23
CA ARG A 132 27.12 -12.35 -11.33
C ARG A 132 25.71 -12.12 -11.89
N SER A 133 25.01 -13.19 -12.24
CA SER A 133 23.63 -13.12 -12.75
C SER A 133 22.69 -12.42 -11.77
N GLN A 134 22.81 -12.70 -10.46
CA GLN A 134 21.94 -12.05 -9.47
C GLN A 134 22.25 -10.57 -9.27
N LEU A 135 23.52 -10.18 -9.27
CA LEU A 135 23.92 -8.78 -9.18
C LEU A 135 23.47 -7.98 -10.41
N GLU A 136 23.53 -8.57 -11.60
CA GLU A 136 23.03 -7.96 -12.84
C GLU A 136 21.53 -7.67 -12.78
N GLU A 137 20.75 -8.51 -12.11
CA GLU A 137 19.30 -8.34 -11.94
C GLU A 137 18.90 -7.61 -10.65
N TRP A 138 19.87 -7.24 -9.80
CA TRP A 138 19.59 -6.82 -8.42
C TRP A 138 18.89 -5.46 -8.33
N ARG A 139 17.76 -5.44 -7.61
CA ARG A 139 17.04 -4.22 -7.23
C ARG A 139 17.45 -3.72 -5.84
N VAL A 140 18.46 -2.86 -5.82
CA VAL A 140 19.01 -2.32 -4.57
C VAL A 140 17.96 -1.49 -3.81
N SER A 141 17.18 -0.64 -4.49
CA SER A 141 16.15 0.20 -3.85
C SER A 141 14.96 -0.55 -3.24
N GLU A 142 14.64 -1.76 -3.72
CA GLU A 142 13.57 -2.60 -3.15
C GLU A 142 14.06 -3.47 -1.99
N THR A 143 15.34 -3.40 -1.65
CA THR A 143 15.95 -4.26 -0.63
C THR A 143 15.72 -3.72 0.78
N MET A 144 15.15 -4.55 1.65
CA MET A 144 14.80 -4.20 3.03
C MET A 144 15.63 -4.91 4.10
N HIS A 145 16.55 -5.80 3.70
CA HIS A 145 17.26 -6.70 4.63
C HIS A 145 18.19 -5.96 5.58
N VAL A 146 18.40 -6.52 6.78
CA VAL A 146 19.21 -5.87 7.81
C VAL A 146 20.65 -5.75 7.33
N GLY A 147 21.19 -4.54 7.37
CA GLY A 147 22.62 -4.30 7.10
C GLY A 147 23.09 -4.51 5.66
N PHE A 148 22.22 -4.83 4.68
CA PHE A 148 22.65 -5.12 3.30
C PHE A 148 23.51 -4.00 2.69
N GLU A 149 23.24 -2.75 3.09
CA GLU A 149 23.87 -1.51 2.66
C GLU A 149 25.34 -1.41 3.07
N ILE A 150 25.77 -2.19 4.07
CA ILE A 150 27.16 -2.28 4.54
C ILE A 150 27.74 -3.68 4.29
N ILE A 151 26.92 -4.73 4.39
CA ILE A 151 27.33 -6.13 4.20
C ILE A 151 27.70 -6.42 2.75
N VAL A 152 26.81 -6.10 1.79
CA VAL A 152 27.05 -6.44 0.38
C VAL A 152 28.28 -5.72 -0.17
N PRO A 153 28.47 -4.40 0.03
CA PRO A 153 29.70 -3.73 -0.36
C PRO A 153 30.95 -4.42 0.22
N LYS A 154 30.92 -4.77 1.51
CA LYS A 154 32.07 -5.40 2.16
C LYS A 154 32.39 -6.78 1.58
N LEU A 155 31.38 -7.63 1.36
CA LEU A 155 31.56 -8.94 0.73
C LEU A 155 32.18 -8.83 -0.66
N LEU A 156 31.71 -7.88 -1.48
CA LEU A 156 32.26 -7.67 -2.83
C LEU A 156 33.73 -7.26 -2.78
N THR A 157 34.10 -6.36 -1.85
CA THR A 157 35.51 -5.99 -1.62
C THR A 157 36.35 -7.19 -1.19
N LEU A 158 35.89 -7.98 -0.20
CA LEU A 158 36.62 -9.15 0.29
C LEU A 158 36.78 -10.24 -0.79
N LEU A 159 35.80 -10.39 -1.68
CA LEU A 159 35.89 -11.30 -2.82
C LEU A 159 36.94 -10.84 -3.83
N GLU A 160 36.94 -9.56 -4.19
CA GLU A 160 37.94 -8.97 -5.10
C GLU A 160 39.37 -9.05 -4.53
N GLU A 161 39.53 -8.86 -3.21
CA GLU A 161 40.80 -9.06 -2.50
C GLU A 161 41.26 -10.52 -2.51
N ALA A 162 40.32 -11.48 -2.40
CA ALA A 162 40.64 -12.91 -2.41
C ALA A 162 41.01 -13.44 -3.80
N ASP A 163 40.43 -12.87 -4.85
CA ASP A 163 40.76 -13.13 -6.26
C ASP A 163 40.23 -12.01 -7.16
N ALA A 164 41.10 -11.39 -7.96
CA ALA A 164 40.72 -10.33 -8.88
C ALA A 164 39.65 -10.76 -9.91
N LYS A 165 39.46 -12.08 -10.14
CA LYS A 165 38.38 -12.60 -11.01
C LYS A 165 36.98 -12.32 -10.47
N PHE A 166 36.84 -11.97 -9.19
CA PHE A 166 35.57 -11.65 -8.53
C PHE A 166 35.27 -10.15 -8.46
N SER A 167 35.82 -9.36 -9.38
CA SER A 167 35.36 -7.98 -9.61
C SER A 167 34.05 -7.99 -10.43
N PHE A 168 32.95 -7.54 -9.82
CA PHE A 168 31.62 -7.53 -10.44
C PHE A 168 31.21 -6.12 -10.87
N CYS A 169 30.74 -5.98 -12.10
CA CYS A 169 30.14 -4.75 -12.63
C CYS A 169 28.65 -4.99 -12.91
N PHE A 170 27.77 -4.16 -12.35
CA PHE A 170 26.31 -4.28 -12.48
C PHE A 170 25.64 -2.91 -12.35
N GLU A 171 24.45 -2.75 -12.93
CA GLU A 171 23.72 -1.47 -13.02
C GLU A 171 23.43 -0.87 -11.62
N GLY A 172 23.05 -1.70 -10.66
CA GLY A 172 22.72 -1.28 -9.29
C GLY A 172 23.90 -0.80 -8.44
N ARG A 173 25.16 -0.90 -8.92
CA ARG A 173 26.36 -0.61 -8.10
C ARG A 173 26.40 0.86 -7.63
N ASP A 174 26.07 1.81 -8.50
CA ASP A 174 26.07 3.24 -8.14
C ASP A 174 25.02 3.57 -7.08
N GLU A 175 23.85 2.92 -7.14
CA GLU A 175 22.80 3.07 -6.14
C GLU A 175 23.23 2.47 -4.79
N LEU A 176 23.83 1.29 -4.82
CA LEU A 176 24.39 0.65 -3.62
C LEU A 176 25.44 1.54 -2.94
N VAL A 177 26.37 2.12 -3.71
CA VAL A 177 27.40 3.03 -3.20
C VAL A 177 26.77 4.28 -2.57
N LYS A 178 25.75 4.87 -3.20
CA LYS A 178 25.02 6.03 -2.65
C LYS A 178 24.34 5.70 -1.33
N ILE A 179 23.67 4.56 -1.26
CA ILE A 179 22.97 4.09 -0.06
C ILE A 179 23.95 3.79 1.07
N ASN A 180 25.07 3.11 0.76
CA ASN A 180 26.17 2.87 1.69
C ASN A 180 26.74 4.19 2.26
N ALA A 181 27.06 5.14 1.39
CA ALA A 181 27.59 6.45 1.79
C ALA A 181 26.57 7.22 2.67
N ALA A 182 25.28 7.20 2.33
CA ALA A 182 24.24 7.83 3.12
C ALA A 182 24.09 7.18 4.52
N LYS A 183 24.27 5.87 4.62
CA LYS A 183 24.27 5.13 5.89
C LYS A 183 25.47 5.51 6.75
N LEU A 184 26.68 5.48 6.19
CA LEU A 184 27.92 5.82 6.89
C LEU A 184 28.04 7.32 7.24
N ALA A 185 27.37 8.21 6.50
CA ALA A 185 27.28 9.62 6.88
C ALA A 185 26.54 9.83 8.22
N ARG A 186 25.64 8.91 8.60
CA ARG A 186 24.88 8.94 9.86
C ARG A 186 25.52 8.11 10.98
N PHE A 187 26.53 7.30 10.66
CA PHE A 187 27.18 6.39 11.58
C PHE A 187 28.67 6.25 11.22
N LYS A 188 29.53 6.73 12.10
CA LYS A 188 30.97 6.50 12.00
C LYS A 188 31.33 5.20 12.71
N PRO A 189 32.07 4.26 12.09
CA PRO A 189 32.43 3.00 12.71
C PRO A 189 33.09 3.14 14.09
N GLU A 190 33.86 4.21 14.34
CA GLU A 190 34.51 4.48 15.62
C GLU A 190 33.53 4.73 16.78
N ALA A 191 32.26 5.00 16.49
CA ALA A 191 31.22 5.07 17.52
C ALA A 191 31.07 3.74 18.28
N LEU A 192 31.44 2.61 17.66
CA LEU A 192 31.42 1.29 18.29
C LEU A 192 32.42 1.16 19.44
N TYR A 193 33.44 2.01 19.53
CA TYR A 193 34.38 2.00 20.66
C TYR A 193 33.76 2.55 21.95
N GLY A 194 32.61 3.23 21.86
CA GLY A 194 31.88 3.72 23.03
C GLY A 194 31.22 2.61 23.84
N THR A 195 30.64 2.97 24.99
CA THR A 195 29.93 2.03 25.88
C THR A 195 28.47 1.79 25.49
N VAL A 196 27.93 2.59 24.57
CA VAL A 196 26.54 2.48 24.11
C VAL A 196 26.45 1.33 23.11
N LYS A 197 25.60 0.35 23.38
CA LYS A 197 25.29 -0.74 22.44
C LYS A 197 24.51 -0.17 21.25
N MET A 198 24.91 -0.57 20.05
CA MET A 198 24.31 -0.12 18.78
C MET A 198 24.07 -1.30 17.84
N THR A 199 23.04 -1.21 17.02
CA THR A 199 22.66 -2.28 16.08
C THR A 199 23.76 -2.74 15.12
N PRO A 200 24.75 -1.92 14.68
CA PRO A 200 25.85 -2.42 13.85
C PRO A 200 26.76 -3.45 14.55
N LEU A 201 26.69 -3.60 15.88
CA LEU A 201 27.35 -4.70 16.59
C LEU A 201 26.86 -6.09 16.12
N HIS A 202 25.66 -6.17 15.55
CA HIS A 202 25.12 -7.40 14.97
C HIS A 202 25.71 -7.72 13.58
N SER A 203 26.51 -6.81 13.00
CA SER A 203 27.11 -6.94 11.67
C SER A 203 28.57 -6.49 11.63
N LEU A 204 29.37 -6.83 12.66
CA LEU A 204 30.77 -6.39 12.74
C LEU A 204 31.62 -6.88 11.56
N GLU A 205 31.23 -7.99 10.93
CA GLU A 205 31.91 -8.51 9.74
C GLU A 205 31.92 -7.51 8.57
N ALA A 206 30.97 -6.57 8.54
CA ALA A 206 30.94 -5.49 7.55
C ALA A 206 32.06 -4.45 7.73
N PHE A 207 32.74 -4.42 8.89
CA PHE A 207 33.78 -3.43 9.24
C PHE A 207 35.19 -4.03 9.38
N VAL A 208 35.40 -5.26 8.89
CA VAL A 208 36.72 -5.91 8.88
C VAL A 208 37.76 -5.02 8.17
N GLY A 209 38.84 -4.66 8.84
CA GLY A 209 39.87 -3.76 8.32
C GLY A 209 39.55 -2.25 8.40
N GLU A 210 38.36 -1.89 8.92
CA GLU A 210 37.96 -0.48 9.11
C GLU A 210 37.98 -0.06 10.59
N ILE A 211 37.79 -1.02 11.50
CA ILE A 211 37.82 -0.78 12.95
C ILE A 211 38.87 -1.64 13.66
N ASP A 212 39.24 -1.20 14.85
CA ASP A 212 40.05 -1.92 15.82
C ASP A 212 39.16 -2.84 16.66
N PHE A 213 39.24 -4.14 16.41
CA PHE A 213 38.37 -5.14 17.05
C PHE A 213 38.69 -5.35 18.54
N ASP A 214 39.90 -5.00 19.00
CA ASP A 214 40.23 -5.07 20.43
C ASP A 214 39.41 -4.04 21.23
N LYS A 215 39.06 -2.91 20.60
CA LYS A 215 38.27 -1.82 21.21
C LYS A 215 36.77 -2.07 21.23
N VAL A 216 36.29 -3.21 20.73
CA VAL A 216 34.87 -3.59 20.84
C VAL A 216 34.66 -4.80 21.76
N ALA A 217 35.72 -5.37 22.32
CA ALA A 217 35.66 -6.54 23.19
C ALA A 217 34.75 -6.37 24.42
N HIS A 218 34.55 -5.15 24.90
CA HIS A 218 33.67 -4.86 26.05
C HIS A 218 32.17 -4.96 25.72
N HIS A 219 31.79 -5.04 24.44
CA HIS A 219 30.39 -5.21 24.03
C HIS A 219 29.88 -6.65 24.12
N LYS A 220 30.78 -7.63 24.32
CA LYS A 220 30.40 -9.04 24.39
C LYS A 220 29.35 -9.28 25.47
N VAL A 221 28.44 -10.19 25.18
CA VAL A 221 27.47 -10.72 26.13
C VAL A 221 27.54 -12.24 26.02
N VAL A 222 28.07 -12.88 27.06
CA VAL A 222 28.29 -14.32 27.12
C VAL A 222 29.08 -14.82 25.90
N GLY A 223 30.18 -14.13 25.57
CA GLY A 223 31.02 -14.40 24.40
C GLY A 223 30.47 -13.91 23.05
N SER A 224 29.18 -13.63 22.93
CA SER A 224 28.57 -13.20 21.66
C SER A 224 28.72 -11.70 21.40
N MET A 225 28.90 -11.33 20.13
CA MET A 225 28.73 -9.95 19.66
C MET A 225 27.29 -9.74 19.20
N MET A 226 26.47 -9.18 20.10
CA MET A 226 25.03 -8.96 19.88
C MET A 226 24.35 -10.21 19.32
N GLY A 227 24.64 -11.39 19.87
CA GLY A 227 24.03 -12.66 19.47
C GLY A 227 24.20 -13.07 18.01
N SER A 228 25.12 -12.48 17.25
CA SER A 228 25.37 -12.87 15.85
C SER A 228 26.57 -13.81 15.74
N PRO A 229 26.42 -15.00 15.12
CA PRO A 229 27.56 -15.86 14.82
C PRO A 229 28.53 -15.25 13.80
N SER A 230 28.06 -14.58 12.74
CA SER A 230 28.96 -13.89 11.78
C SER A 230 29.79 -12.79 12.44
N SER A 231 29.16 -11.95 13.26
CA SER A 231 29.79 -10.84 13.96
C SER A 231 30.82 -11.35 14.99
N THR A 232 30.47 -12.42 15.71
CA THR A 232 31.37 -13.04 16.69
C THR A 232 32.55 -13.73 16.01
N ALA A 233 32.35 -14.38 14.86
CA ALA A 233 33.43 -14.94 14.05
C ALA A 233 34.37 -13.85 13.53
N ALA A 234 33.83 -12.72 13.06
CA ALA A 234 34.64 -11.58 12.63
C ALA A 234 35.45 -11.00 13.80
N TYR A 235 34.88 -10.90 14.99
CA TYR A 235 35.61 -10.49 16.20
C TYR A 235 36.76 -11.44 16.54
N LEU A 236 36.52 -12.75 16.57
CA LEU A 236 37.58 -13.74 16.84
C LEU A 236 38.71 -13.69 15.81
N MET A 237 38.39 -13.49 14.53
CA MET A 237 39.40 -13.45 13.46
C MET A 237 40.27 -12.19 13.48
N ASN A 238 39.77 -11.08 14.03
CA ASN A 238 40.41 -9.76 13.91
C ASN A 238 40.86 -9.16 15.24
N SER A 239 40.60 -9.83 16.37
CA SER A 239 41.16 -9.45 17.67
C SER A 239 42.60 -9.91 17.80
N THR A 240 43.44 -9.13 18.48
CA THR A 240 44.85 -9.50 18.68
C THR A 240 45.01 -10.63 19.69
N ASN A 241 44.13 -10.70 20.68
CA ASN A 241 44.10 -11.74 21.69
C ASN A 241 42.96 -12.73 21.40
N TRP A 242 43.28 -14.02 21.48
CA TRP A 242 42.26 -15.06 21.36
C TRP A 242 41.27 -15.00 22.52
N ASP A 243 39.99 -15.18 22.22
CA ASP A 243 38.91 -15.06 23.18
C ASP A 243 38.18 -16.39 23.36
N ASP A 244 38.49 -17.09 24.46
CA ASP A 244 37.91 -18.40 24.74
C ASP A 244 36.39 -18.35 25.03
N GLU A 245 35.86 -17.20 25.45
CA GLU A 245 34.41 -17.06 25.68
C GLU A 245 33.66 -16.96 24.36
N ALA A 246 34.17 -16.17 23.40
CA ALA A 246 33.60 -16.07 22.06
C ALA A 246 33.72 -17.40 21.29
N GLU A 247 34.82 -18.13 21.44
CA GLU A 247 34.94 -19.50 20.92
C GLU A 247 33.88 -20.44 21.55
N SER A 248 33.74 -20.40 22.87
CA SER A 248 32.77 -21.22 23.61
C SER A 248 31.33 -20.94 23.16
N TYR A 249 31.00 -19.68 22.91
CA TYR A 249 29.72 -19.28 22.35
C TYR A 249 29.48 -19.91 20.97
N LEU A 250 30.43 -19.78 20.02
CA LEU A 250 30.25 -20.36 18.68
C LEU A 250 30.13 -21.89 18.72
N ARG A 251 30.90 -22.57 19.59
CA ARG A 251 30.76 -24.02 19.82
C ARG A 251 29.37 -24.38 20.34
N HIS A 252 28.86 -23.60 21.29
CA HIS A 252 27.51 -23.78 21.81
C HIS A 252 26.46 -23.58 20.72
N VAL A 253 26.55 -22.52 19.92
CA VAL A 253 25.62 -22.27 18.81
C VAL A 253 25.59 -23.44 17.82
N ILE A 254 26.77 -23.92 17.39
CA ILE A 254 26.88 -25.06 16.47
C ILE A 254 26.19 -26.29 17.05
N HIS A 255 26.36 -26.57 18.34
CA HIS A 255 25.82 -27.75 19.00
C HIS A 255 24.32 -27.66 19.28
N SER A 256 23.87 -26.52 19.82
CA SER A 256 22.59 -26.38 20.51
C SER A 256 21.53 -25.61 19.73
N ALA A 257 21.92 -24.77 18.76
CA ALA A 257 20.95 -24.02 17.94
C ALA A 257 20.24 -24.94 16.92
N ALA A 258 19.42 -24.37 16.04
CA ALA A 258 18.62 -25.12 15.06
C ALA A 258 19.41 -26.12 14.20
N GLY A 259 20.71 -25.88 13.99
CA GLY A 259 21.60 -26.76 13.23
C GLY A 259 21.98 -28.05 13.94
N LYS A 260 21.81 -28.14 15.27
CA LYS A 260 21.98 -29.36 16.10
C LYS A 260 23.25 -30.16 15.80
N GLY A 261 24.39 -29.48 15.74
CA GLY A 261 25.71 -30.07 15.49
C GLY A 261 26.03 -30.34 14.01
N SER A 262 25.16 -29.96 13.08
CA SER A 262 25.40 -30.16 11.64
C SER A 262 26.44 -29.20 11.04
N GLY A 263 26.94 -28.24 11.82
CA GLY A 263 27.82 -27.15 11.38
C GLY A 263 27.08 -25.94 10.84
N ALA A 264 25.78 -26.05 10.52
CA ALA A 264 24.97 -24.88 10.17
C ALA A 264 24.60 -24.08 11.44
N VAL A 265 24.61 -22.75 11.34
CA VAL A 265 24.27 -21.83 12.44
C VAL A 265 23.18 -20.83 12.00
N PRO A 266 22.33 -20.31 12.90
CA PRO A 266 21.37 -19.25 12.59
C PRO A 266 22.03 -17.88 12.45
N SER A 267 21.25 -16.89 12.03
CA SER A 267 21.66 -15.48 12.00
C SER A 267 21.79 -14.84 13.38
N ALA A 268 20.91 -15.23 14.29
CA ALA A 268 20.90 -14.76 15.67
C ALA A 268 20.69 -15.92 16.65
N PHE A 269 21.50 -15.94 17.72
CA PHE A 269 21.33 -16.83 18.86
C PHE A 269 21.96 -16.20 20.13
N PRO A 270 21.29 -16.21 21.29
CA PRO A 270 19.91 -16.66 21.49
C PRO A 270 18.88 -15.67 20.94
N SER A 271 17.63 -16.13 20.88
CA SER A 271 16.42 -15.36 20.56
C SER A 271 15.35 -15.52 21.65
N THR A 272 15.79 -15.73 22.89
CA THR A 272 14.97 -16.14 24.03
C THR A 272 13.77 -15.23 24.29
N TYR A 273 13.99 -13.92 24.38
CA TYR A 273 12.90 -13.00 24.69
C TYR A 273 11.97 -12.84 23.50
N PHE A 274 12.50 -12.75 22.29
CA PHE A 274 11.69 -12.71 21.05
C PHE A 274 10.74 -13.90 20.96
N GLU A 275 11.25 -15.13 21.09
CA GLU A 275 10.39 -16.30 20.93
C GLU A 275 9.36 -16.44 22.04
N TYR A 276 9.76 -16.24 23.29
CA TYR A 276 8.83 -16.31 24.43
C TYR A 276 7.74 -15.25 24.33
N THR A 277 8.11 -14.01 24.06
CA THR A 277 7.14 -12.92 24.01
C THR A 277 6.19 -13.08 22.82
N TRP A 278 6.67 -13.44 21.62
CA TRP A 278 5.78 -13.66 20.47
C TRP A 278 4.84 -14.85 20.66
N ILE A 279 5.33 -15.99 21.14
CA ILE A 279 4.49 -17.19 21.35
C ILE A 279 3.38 -16.86 22.35
N LEU A 280 3.74 -16.30 23.51
CA LEU A 280 2.77 -16.03 24.57
C LEU A 280 1.76 -14.95 24.17
N SER A 281 2.21 -13.80 23.70
CA SER A 281 1.31 -12.71 23.29
C SER A 281 0.39 -13.14 22.15
N THR A 282 0.88 -13.89 21.15
CA THR A 282 0.06 -14.38 20.02
C THR A 282 -1.06 -15.30 20.48
N LEU A 283 -0.75 -16.28 21.35
CA LEU A 283 -1.74 -17.20 21.90
C LEU A 283 -2.76 -16.47 22.78
N LEU A 284 -2.29 -15.63 23.71
CA LEU A 284 -3.16 -14.91 24.64
C LEU A 284 -4.11 -13.94 23.91
N GLU A 285 -3.61 -13.18 22.93
CA GLU A 285 -4.44 -12.28 22.12
C GLU A 285 -5.47 -13.03 21.27
N ALA A 286 -5.21 -14.29 20.90
CA ALA A 286 -6.16 -15.12 20.16
C ALA A 286 -7.26 -15.74 21.03
N GLY A 287 -7.27 -15.47 22.34
CA GLY A 287 -8.29 -15.92 23.27
C GLY A 287 -7.94 -17.19 24.06
N PHE A 288 -6.66 -17.59 24.10
CA PHE A 288 -6.20 -18.53 25.13
C PHE A 288 -6.14 -17.81 26.48
N SER A 289 -6.73 -18.41 27.52
CA SER A 289 -6.62 -17.88 28.88
C SER A 289 -5.31 -18.31 29.55
N ALA A 290 -4.89 -17.60 30.60
CA ALA A 290 -3.75 -18.04 31.43
C ALA A 290 -3.96 -19.46 32.00
N SER A 291 -5.20 -19.85 32.28
CA SER A 291 -5.54 -21.22 32.68
C SER A 291 -5.36 -22.25 31.56
N ASP A 292 -5.66 -21.90 30.31
CA ASP A 292 -5.46 -22.80 29.17
C ASP A 292 -3.96 -23.11 28.96
N LEU A 293 -3.10 -22.11 29.18
CA LEU A 293 -1.66 -22.19 28.96
C LEU A 293 -0.88 -22.73 30.17
N ARG A 294 -1.53 -22.92 31.32
CA ARG A 294 -0.87 -23.28 32.58
C ARG A 294 -0.04 -24.56 32.46
N CYS A 295 1.27 -24.41 32.63
CA CYS A 295 2.25 -25.49 32.75
C CYS A 295 3.51 -24.96 33.49
N PRO A 296 4.35 -25.83 34.08
CA PRO A 296 5.55 -25.39 34.81
C PRO A 296 6.50 -24.52 33.98
N GLU A 297 6.56 -24.75 32.68
CA GLU A 297 7.41 -24.00 31.75
C GLU A 297 6.87 -22.57 31.50
N LEU A 298 5.54 -22.37 31.56
CA LEU A 298 4.95 -21.03 31.48
C LEU A 298 5.40 -20.16 32.66
N GLU A 299 5.38 -20.70 33.88
CA GLU A 299 5.80 -19.97 35.08
C GLU A 299 7.28 -19.58 35.00
N GLN A 300 8.14 -20.47 34.51
CA GLN A 300 9.56 -20.19 34.29
C GLN A 300 9.77 -19.09 33.24
N ILE A 301 9.05 -19.14 32.11
CA ILE A 301 9.11 -18.08 31.10
C ILE A 301 8.62 -16.74 31.67
N TYR A 302 7.53 -16.74 32.44
CA TYR A 302 7.01 -15.54 33.10
C TYR A 302 8.03 -14.92 34.05
N GLU A 303 8.71 -15.73 34.87
CA GLU A 303 9.78 -15.28 35.77
C GLU A 303 10.98 -14.71 34.99
N ILE A 304 11.39 -15.36 33.90
CA ILE A 304 12.47 -14.90 33.02
C ILE A 304 12.13 -13.52 32.45
N LEU A 305 10.94 -13.36 31.87
CA LEU A 305 10.51 -12.08 31.29
C LEU A 305 10.36 -11.00 32.35
N THR A 306 9.77 -11.30 33.50
CA THR A 306 9.64 -10.34 34.61
C THR A 306 11.01 -9.83 35.08
N ARG A 307 11.99 -10.73 35.20
CA ARG A 307 13.37 -10.38 35.54
C ARG A 307 14.02 -9.56 34.43
N ALA A 308 13.79 -9.91 33.16
CA ALA A 308 14.30 -9.16 32.02
C ALA A 308 13.85 -7.69 32.05
N PHE A 309 12.55 -7.44 32.22
CA PHE A 309 12.02 -6.08 32.35
C PHE A 309 12.56 -5.34 33.57
N SER A 310 12.72 -6.03 34.71
CA SER A 310 13.28 -5.43 35.92
C SER A 310 14.74 -5.01 35.74
N ASN A 311 15.53 -5.84 35.05
CA ASN A 311 16.95 -5.57 34.78
C ASN A 311 17.15 -4.51 33.68
N GLY A 312 16.24 -4.42 32.71
CA GLY A 312 16.32 -3.50 31.58
C GLY A 312 15.57 -2.17 31.78
N ASP A 313 15.33 -1.77 33.04
CA ASP A 313 14.61 -0.55 33.42
C ASP A 313 13.24 -0.40 32.72
N GLY A 314 12.53 -1.51 32.54
CA GLY A 314 11.22 -1.56 31.89
C GLY A 314 11.26 -1.72 30.37
N THR A 315 12.42 -1.97 29.77
CA THR A 315 12.57 -2.28 28.34
C THR A 315 13.45 -3.52 28.14
N ILE A 316 13.25 -4.25 27.04
CA ILE A 316 14.02 -5.45 26.72
C ILE A 316 14.37 -5.47 25.22
N GLY A 317 15.40 -6.24 24.85
CA GLY A 317 15.65 -6.61 23.45
C GLY A 317 15.20 -8.04 23.17
N TYR A 318 15.57 -8.59 22.02
CA TYR A 318 15.24 -9.98 21.66
C TYR A 318 15.92 -11.07 22.52
N ALA A 319 16.94 -10.71 23.33
CA ALA A 319 17.67 -11.63 24.21
C ALA A 319 18.30 -10.92 25.42
N PRO A 320 18.74 -11.67 26.46
CA PRO A 320 19.35 -11.13 27.67
C PRO A 320 20.53 -10.18 27.40
N ASP A 321 20.54 -9.04 28.09
CA ASP A 321 21.59 -8.01 28.04
C ASP A 321 21.88 -7.43 26.63
N PHE A 322 21.02 -7.66 25.64
CA PHE A 322 21.14 -7.02 24.33
C PHE A 322 20.50 -5.63 24.33
N GLN A 323 20.81 -4.83 23.32
CA GLN A 323 20.18 -3.52 23.15
C GLN A 323 18.65 -3.68 23.08
N SER A 324 17.93 -2.95 23.94
CA SER A 324 16.46 -2.96 23.91
C SER A 324 15.91 -2.36 22.62
N ASP A 325 14.79 -2.93 22.18
CA ASP A 325 14.04 -2.48 21.02
C ASP A 325 12.55 -2.42 21.36
N MET A 326 11.82 -1.68 20.53
CA MET A 326 10.42 -1.39 20.80
C MET A 326 9.50 -2.59 20.55
N ASP A 327 9.82 -3.46 19.59
CA ASP A 327 8.98 -4.60 19.22
C ASP A 327 8.97 -5.65 20.35
N ASP A 328 10.16 -6.09 20.78
CA ASP A 328 10.32 -7.05 21.89
C ASP A 328 9.80 -6.48 23.21
N THR A 329 10.06 -5.21 23.48
CA THR A 329 9.50 -4.51 24.64
C THR A 329 7.97 -4.53 24.62
N ALA A 330 7.35 -4.16 23.49
CA ALA A 330 5.90 -4.10 23.36
C ALA A 330 5.24 -5.48 23.51
N ARG A 331 5.73 -6.50 22.80
CA ARG A 331 5.22 -7.88 22.88
C ARG A 331 5.41 -8.49 24.26
N GLY A 332 6.53 -8.21 24.92
CA GLY A 332 6.79 -8.63 26.29
C GLY A 332 5.83 -8.00 27.30
N MET A 333 5.57 -6.70 27.19
CA MET A 333 4.57 -6.01 28.03
C MET A 333 3.16 -6.59 27.84
N ILE A 334 2.75 -6.84 26.59
CA ILE A 334 1.45 -7.46 26.28
C ILE A 334 1.35 -8.84 26.91
N ALA A 335 2.36 -9.70 26.71
CA ALA A 335 2.37 -11.05 27.27
C ALA A 335 2.27 -11.04 28.81
N LEU A 336 3.08 -10.22 29.48
CA LEU A 336 3.08 -10.13 30.95
C LEU A 336 1.74 -9.61 31.48
N ASN A 337 1.17 -8.57 30.87
CA ASN A 337 -0.11 -8.00 31.30
C ASN A 337 -1.28 -8.97 31.09
N LEU A 338 -1.31 -9.70 29.97
CA LEU A 338 -2.34 -10.72 29.71
C LEU A 338 -2.21 -11.94 30.64
N LEU A 339 -1.03 -12.18 31.23
CA LEU A 339 -0.82 -13.19 32.27
C LEU A 339 -1.13 -12.68 33.69
N GLY A 340 -1.61 -11.45 33.84
CA GLY A 340 -1.99 -10.86 35.13
C GLY A 340 -0.91 -9.98 35.77
N GLY A 341 0.18 -9.69 35.06
CA GLY A 341 1.15 -8.67 35.44
C GLY A 341 0.59 -7.24 35.32
N ALA A 342 1.37 -6.26 35.80
CA ALA A 342 1.00 -4.84 35.77
C ALA A 342 2.17 -3.98 35.23
N VAL A 343 2.68 -4.34 34.05
CA VAL A 343 3.75 -3.62 33.37
C VAL A 343 3.18 -2.39 32.68
N ARG A 344 3.70 -1.23 33.07
CA ARG A 344 3.26 0.06 32.55
C ARG A 344 4.09 0.50 31.33
N PRO A 345 3.53 1.29 30.40
CA PRO A 345 4.17 1.61 29.12
C PRO A 345 5.13 2.80 29.19
N GLU A 346 5.23 3.55 30.30
CA GLU A 346 6.03 4.77 30.37
C GLU A 346 7.53 4.54 30.06
N PRO A 347 8.18 3.44 30.50
CA PRO A 347 9.55 3.15 30.09
C PRO A 347 9.69 2.96 28.56
N MET A 348 8.74 2.25 27.93
CA MET A 348 8.68 2.07 26.48
C MET A 348 8.49 3.41 25.77
N ILE A 349 7.56 4.24 26.25
CA ILE A 349 7.31 5.58 25.71
C ILE A 349 8.57 6.45 25.81
N LYS A 350 9.17 6.53 27.00
CA LYS A 350 10.39 7.30 27.22
C LYS A 350 11.55 6.85 26.32
N ALA A 351 11.69 5.55 26.11
CA ALA A 351 12.75 5.01 25.29
C ALA A 351 12.52 5.27 23.79
N PHE A 352 11.34 4.99 23.27
CA PHE A 352 11.15 4.80 21.83
C PHE A 352 10.34 5.90 21.14
N GLU A 353 9.63 6.75 21.87
CA GLU A 353 8.79 7.80 21.29
C GLU A 353 9.65 8.78 20.45
N ALA A 354 9.11 9.13 19.28
CA ALA A 354 9.61 10.20 18.41
C ALA A 354 8.48 11.20 18.11
N ALA A 355 8.77 12.18 17.25
CA ALA A 355 7.82 13.24 16.93
C ALA A 355 6.51 12.70 16.33
N THR A 356 6.60 11.74 15.40
CA THR A 356 5.44 11.26 14.63
C THR A 356 5.09 9.79 14.88
N HIS A 357 5.98 9.01 15.47
CA HIS A 357 5.85 7.55 15.61
C HIS A 357 6.74 7.06 16.76
N PHE A 358 6.74 5.75 17.02
CA PHE A 358 7.71 5.06 17.87
C PHE A 358 8.80 4.44 17.02
N ARG A 359 10.06 4.70 17.39
CA ARG A 359 11.23 4.11 16.74
C ARG A 359 11.40 2.67 17.18
N THR A 360 11.81 1.74 16.31
CA THR A 360 12.22 0.40 16.76
C THR A 360 13.54 0.48 17.52
N TYR A 361 14.52 1.21 16.95
CA TYR A 361 15.82 1.50 17.58
C TYR A 361 16.16 3.00 17.50
N GLN A 362 16.95 3.52 18.44
CA GLN A 362 17.26 4.96 18.56
C GLN A 362 17.81 5.62 17.27
N CYS A 363 18.66 4.91 16.53
CA CYS A 363 19.38 5.43 15.36
C CYS A 363 18.89 4.83 14.03
N GLU A 364 17.63 4.41 13.94
CA GLU A 364 17.09 3.82 12.72
C GLU A 364 16.91 4.83 11.57
N ARG A 365 16.91 4.31 10.33
CA ARG A 365 16.66 5.11 9.14
C ARG A 365 15.18 5.19 8.80
N ASN A 366 14.53 4.03 8.75
CA ASN A 366 13.14 3.87 8.35
C ASN A 366 12.33 3.37 9.56
N PRO A 367 11.15 3.96 9.83
CA PRO A 367 10.24 3.45 10.87
C PRO A 367 9.72 2.06 10.48
N SER A 368 9.38 1.23 11.48
CA SER A 368 8.61 0.00 11.24
C SER A 368 7.12 0.26 11.44
N PHE A 369 6.32 -0.29 10.52
CA PHE A 369 4.87 -0.25 10.59
C PHE A 369 4.36 -1.24 11.65
N SER A 370 4.89 -2.46 11.68
CA SER A 370 4.53 -3.50 12.66
C SER A 370 4.87 -3.09 14.09
N ALA A 371 6.04 -2.48 14.28
CA ALA A 371 6.48 -1.89 15.53
C ALA A 371 5.44 -0.89 16.08
N ASN A 372 5.01 0.06 15.26
CA ASN A 372 4.03 1.04 15.69
C ASN A 372 2.66 0.41 16.02
N CYS A 373 2.25 -0.66 15.31
CA CYS A 373 1.07 -1.43 15.71
C CYS A 373 1.25 -2.08 17.09
N ASN A 374 2.43 -2.65 17.38
CA ASN A 374 2.75 -3.24 18.69
C ASN A 374 2.74 -2.18 19.81
N ALA A 375 3.33 -1.00 19.58
CA ALA A 375 3.28 0.12 20.53
C ALA A 375 1.83 0.50 20.87
N LEU A 376 0.98 0.63 19.84
CA LEU A 376 -0.43 0.94 20.01
C LEU A 376 -1.15 -0.15 20.79
N LEU A 377 -0.94 -1.43 20.43
CA LEU A 377 -1.53 -2.56 21.16
C LEU A 377 -1.12 -2.55 22.64
N THR A 378 0.15 -2.31 22.97
CA THR A 378 0.61 -2.24 24.36
C THR A 378 -0.10 -1.14 25.15
N ILE A 379 -0.29 0.03 24.55
CA ILE A 379 -1.04 1.14 25.16
C ILE A 379 -2.51 0.76 25.34
N LEU A 380 -3.13 0.12 24.35
CA LEU A 380 -4.54 -0.30 24.39
C LEU A 380 -4.80 -1.47 25.35
N HIS A 381 -3.76 -2.15 25.85
CA HIS A 381 -3.87 -3.15 26.91
C HIS A 381 -3.78 -2.54 28.31
N GLN A 382 -3.57 -1.22 28.44
CA GLN A 382 -3.59 -0.56 29.74
C GLN A 382 -5.02 -0.38 30.28
N PRO A 383 -5.21 -0.40 31.62
CA PRO A 383 -6.54 -0.23 32.22
C PRO A 383 -7.18 1.13 31.92
N ASP A 384 -6.38 2.19 31.85
CA ASP A 384 -6.83 3.55 31.54
C ASP A 384 -6.04 4.11 30.35
N ILE A 385 -6.65 4.02 29.17
CA ILE A 385 -6.03 4.50 27.93
C ILE A 385 -6.07 6.03 27.78
N SER A 386 -6.89 6.73 28.57
CA SER A 386 -7.06 8.19 28.48
C SER A 386 -5.78 8.94 28.87
N LEU A 387 -4.93 8.32 29.69
CA LEU A 387 -3.61 8.83 30.06
C LEU A 387 -2.65 8.92 28.87
N TYR A 388 -2.93 8.20 27.78
CA TYR A 388 -2.05 8.05 26.62
C TYR A 388 -2.68 8.56 25.32
N THR A 389 -3.74 9.38 25.39
CA THR A 389 -4.41 9.94 24.20
C THR A 389 -3.45 10.59 23.20
N PRO A 390 -2.42 11.39 23.61
CA PRO A 390 -1.47 11.97 22.65
C PRO A 390 -0.67 10.91 21.88
N GLN A 391 -0.27 9.82 22.54
CA GLN A 391 0.45 8.70 21.92
C GLN A 391 -0.46 7.90 21.00
N ILE A 392 -1.71 7.65 21.40
CA ILE A 392 -2.71 6.98 20.56
C ILE A 392 -2.95 7.77 19.28
N LEU A 393 -3.24 9.06 19.38
CA LEU A 393 -3.46 9.93 18.23
C LEU A 393 -2.25 9.96 17.28
N LYS A 394 -1.05 10.08 17.85
CA LYS A 394 0.21 10.06 17.09
C LYS A 394 0.36 8.79 16.27
N VAL A 395 0.22 7.63 16.92
CA VAL A 395 0.43 6.33 16.26
C VAL A 395 -0.68 6.04 15.25
N VAL A 396 -1.94 6.30 15.58
CA VAL A 396 -3.06 6.10 14.64
C VAL A 396 -2.90 6.98 13.41
N ASN A 397 -2.47 8.25 13.59
CA ASN A 397 -2.17 9.12 12.46
C ASN A 397 -1.01 8.57 11.60
N PHE A 398 0.09 8.12 12.22
CA PHE A 398 1.20 7.50 11.50
C PHE A 398 0.77 6.25 10.70
N LEU A 399 -0.03 5.36 11.30
CA LEU A 399 -0.50 4.14 10.65
C LEU A 399 -1.46 4.45 9.49
N CYS A 400 -2.39 5.39 9.68
CA CYS A 400 -3.29 5.84 8.63
C CYS A 400 -2.54 6.56 7.50
N ASP A 401 -1.60 7.46 7.82
CA ASP A 401 -0.78 8.16 6.82
C ASP A 401 0.07 7.17 6.01
N SER A 402 0.68 6.19 6.67
CA SER A 402 1.47 5.17 6.00
C SER A 402 0.60 4.31 5.08
N TRP A 403 -0.56 3.83 5.55
CA TRP A 403 -1.49 3.05 4.74
C TRP A 403 -2.02 3.86 3.55
N TRP A 404 -2.47 5.09 3.79
CA TRP A 404 -3.13 5.90 2.77
C TRP A 404 -2.20 6.27 1.61
N ASN A 405 -0.92 6.45 1.89
CA ASN A 405 0.07 6.82 0.89
C ASN A 405 0.83 5.61 0.31
N THR A 406 0.58 4.40 0.81
CA THR A 406 1.17 3.19 0.25
C THR A 406 0.42 2.76 -1.01
N ASP A 407 1.16 2.54 -2.08
CA ASP A 407 0.66 1.96 -3.32
C ASP A 407 0.86 0.43 -3.29
N GLY A 408 -0.20 -0.34 -3.53
CA GLY A 408 -0.16 -1.80 -3.39
C GLY A 408 -0.25 -2.27 -1.93
N ALA A 409 0.60 -3.22 -1.58
CA ALA A 409 0.60 -3.85 -0.25
C ALA A 409 1.48 -3.07 0.75
N ILE A 410 1.05 -3.01 2.02
CA ILE A 410 1.87 -2.42 3.08
C ILE A 410 3.10 -3.29 3.33
N ALA A 411 4.27 -2.66 3.33
CA ALA A 411 5.54 -3.32 3.61
C ALA A 411 5.98 -3.04 5.05
N ASP A 412 6.76 -3.95 5.61
CA ASP A 412 7.43 -3.77 6.89
C ASP A 412 8.87 -4.31 6.80
N LYS A 413 9.77 -3.77 7.62
CA LYS A 413 11.19 -4.15 7.58
C LYS A 413 11.52 -5.47 8.28
N TRP A 414 10.55 -6.10 8.94
CA TRP A 414 10.74 -7.36 9.68
C TRP A 414 10.10 -8.58 9.01
N SER A 415 9.21 -8.39 8.03
CA SER A 415 8.58 -9.50 7.31
C SER A 415 8.38 -9.20 5.82
N LEU A 416 8.67 -10.19 4.97
CA LEU A 416 8.35 -10.17 3.55
C LEU A 416 6.85 -10.37 3.28
N SER A 417 6.09 -10.91 4.24
CA SER A 417 4.65 -11.09 4.08
C SER A 417 3.91 -9.79 4.41
N PRO A 418 3.14 -9.20 3.48
CA PRO A 418 2.33 -8.02 3.79
C PRO A 418 1.16 -8.32 4.73
N LEU A 419 0.83 -9.60 4.95
CA LEU A 419 -0.21 -10.02 5.87
C LEU A 419 0.23 -9.86 7.33
N TYR A 420 1.53 -10.01 7.64
CA TYR A 420 2.05 -9.85 8.99
C TYR A 420 1.75 -8.45 9.59
N PRO A 421 2.19 -7.33 8.97
CA PRO A 421 1.84 -6.00 9.46
C PRO A 421 0.33 -5.74 9.44
N SER A 422 -0.40 -6.35 8.50
CA SER A 422 -1.86 -6.21 8.39
C SER A 422 -2.61 -6.86 9.56
N VAL A 423 -2.16 -8.02 10.07
CA VAL A 423 -2.73 -8.64 11.28
C VAL A 423 -2.64 -7.68 12.46
N LEU A 424 -1.46 -7.11 12.69
CA LEU A 424 -1.23 -6.21 13.82
C LEU A 424 -2.04 -4.92 13.70
N LEU A 425 -2.13 -4.36 12.49
CA LEU A 425 -2.95 -3.18 12.21
C LEU A 425 -4.43 -3.45 12.52
N VAL A 426 -4.99 -4.53 11.97
CA VAL A 426 -6.40 -4.88 12.15
C VAL A 426 -6.69 -5.10 13.62
N LYS A 427 -5.88 -5.90 14.34
CA LYS A 427 -6.02 -6.09 15.79
C LYS A 427 -5.99 -4.77 16.56
N SER A 428 -5.03 -3.89 16.25
CA SER A 428 -4.86 -2.62 16.94
C SER A 428 -6.06 -1.67 16.74
N LEU A 429 -6.56 -1.56 15.52
CA LEU A 429 -7.68 -0.66 15.20
C LEU A 429 -9.02 -1.22 15.65
N VAL A 430 -9.26 -2.54 15.53
CA VAL A 430 -10.47 -3.20 16.08
C VAL A 430 -10.53 -2.96 17.59
N ARG A 431 -9.42 -3.20 18.30
CA ARG A 431 -9.35 -2.99 19.75
C ARG A 431 -9.57 -1.52 20.12
N LEU A 432 -8.96 -0.58 19.39
CA LEU A 432 -9.15 0.84 19.60
C LEU A 432 -10.63 1.25 19.46
N LEU A 433 -11.30 0.78 18.40
CA LEU A 433 -12.72 1.07 18.18
C LEU A 433 -13.58 0.47 19.30
N ALA A 434 -13.33 -0.79 19.68
CA ALA A 434 -14.07 -1.45 20.74
C ALA A 434 -13.95 -0.72 22.09
N LEU A 435 -12.74 -0.26 22.44
CA LEU A 435 -12.51 0.50 23.68
C LEU A 435 -13.15 1.89 23.63
N ALA A 436 -13.06 2.58 22.49
CA ALA A 436 -13.66 3.90 22.33
C ALA A 436 -15.19 3.85 22.50
N GLU A 437 -15.85 2.78 22.03
CA GLU A 437 -17.30 2.60 22.11
C GLU A 437 -17.79 2.08 23.48
N GLN A 438 -16.94 1.43 24.29
CA GLN A 438 -17.31 0.95 25.63
C GLN A 438 -17.43 2.06 26.68
N GLY A 439 -16.75 3.20 26.50
CA GLY A 439 -16.63 4.26 27.52
C GLY A 439 -17.65 5.40 27.42
N ASP A 440 -18.88 5.15 26.95
CA ASP A 440 -19.89 6.17 26.58
C ASP A 440 -19.39 7.24 25.58
N SER A 441 -18.21 7.00 24.99
CA SER A 441 -17.53 7.87 24.05
C SER A 441 -17.66 7.32 22.63
N SER A 442 -17.27 8.11 21.63
CA SER A 442 -17.20 7.62 20.24
C SER A 442 -15.76 7.66 19.72
N PRO A 443 -15.41 6.83 18.73
CA PRO A 443 -14.14 6.95 18.02
C PRO A 443 -13.90 8.36 17.45
N GLU A 444 -14.96 9.06 17.04
CA GLU A 444 -14.87 10.45 16.58
C GLU A 444 -14.51 11.44 17.70
N GLN A 445 -14.93 11.21 18.94
CA GLN A 445 -14.54 12.05 20.08
C GLN A 445 -13.07 11.85 20.44
N LEU A 446 -12.56 10.62 20.33
CA LEU A 446 -11.17 10.31 20.63
C LEU A 446 -10.22 10.76 19.51
N LEU A 447 -10.54 10.45 18.26
CA LEU A 447 -9.64 10.64 17.12
C LEU A 447 -9.90 11.93 16.34
N GLY A 448 -11.06 12.55 16.53
CA GLY A 448 -11.60 13.51 15.58
C GLY A 448 -12.21 12.81 14.36
N ARG A 449 -13.14 13.50 13.70
CA ARG A 449 -13.94 12.95 12.58
C ARG A 449 -13.10 12.48 11.39
N ASP A 450 -12.08 13.26 11.02
CA ASP A 450 -11.22 12.96 9.88
C ASP A 450 -10.42 11.66 10.12
N LEU A 451 -9.64 11.62 11.20
CA LEU A 451 -8.82 10.47 11.54
C LEU A 451 -9.65 9.21 11.84
N ALA A 452 -10.83 9.35 12.47
CA ALA A 452 -11.75 8.23 12.66
C ALA A 452 -12.23 7.63 11.32
N SER A 453 -12.58 8.48 10.35
CA SER A 453 -12.97 8.03 9.01
C SER A 453 -11.80 7.36 8.28
N ARG A 454 -10.60 7.94 8.37
CA ARG A 454 -9.38 7.38 7.77
C ARG A 454 -9.02 6.02 8.38
N ALA A 455 -9.15 5.87 9.70
CA ALA A 455 -8.94 4.62 10.40
C ALA A 455 -9.96 3.54 9.98
N ALA A 456 -11.24 3.89 9.84
CA ALA A 456 -12.27 2.97 9.37
C ALA A 456 -12.00 2.48 7.93
N ILE A 457 -11.60 3.39 7.03
CA ILE A 457 -11.23 3.04 5.64
C ILE A 457 -9.99 2.14 5.63
N THR A 458 -8.94 2.49 6.38
CA THR A 458 -7.72 1.68 6.52
C THR A 458 -8.03 0.28 7.03
N LEU A 459 -8.82 0.17 8.10
CA LEU A 459 -9.24 -1.10 8.67
C LEU A 459 -10.04 -1.94 7.67
N PHE A 460 -11.04 -1.33 7.01
CA PHE A 460 -11.85 -2.02 6.01
C PHE A 460 -11.01 -2.52 4.83
N GLN A 461 -10.12 -1.69 4.29
CA GLN A 461 -9.25 -2.06 3.18
C GLN A 461 -8.30 -3.20 3.57
N ALA A 462 -7.74 -3.19 4.78
CA ALA A 462 -6.88 -4.28 5.27
C ALA A 462 -7.62 -5.62 5.31
N CYS A 463 -8.85 -5.63 5.84
CA CYS A 463 -9.71 -6.82 5.88
C CYS A 463 -10.12 -7.27 4.47
N LEU A 464 -10.61 -6.35 3.64
CA LEU A 464 -11.11 -6.68 2.31
C LEU A 464 -9.99 -7.20 1.40
N ARG A 465 -8.81 -6.58 1.41
CA ARG A 465 -7.66 -7.04 0.61
C ARG A 465 -7.23 -8.45 0.99
N ALA A 466 -7.28 -8.82 2.27
CA ALA A 466 -7.03 -10.19 2.70
C ALA A 466 -8.05 -11.16 2.08
N MET A 467 -9.36 -10.85 2.12
CA MET A 467 -10.40 -11.67 1.49
C MET A 467 -10.21 -11.79 -0.04
N LEU A 468 -9.89 -10.69 -0.70
CA LEU A 468 -9.77 -10.62 -2.16
C LEU A 468 -8.55 -11.38 -2.71
N ASN A 469 -7.51 -11.57 -1.89
CA ASN A 469 -6.27 -12.26 -2.22
C ASN A 469 -6.20 -13.71 -1.72
N GLN A 470 -7.25 -14.22 -1.07
CA GLN A 470 -7.30 -15.63 -0.69
C GLN A 470 -7.33 -16.51 -1.94
N HIS A 471 -6.50 -17.55 -1.97
CA HIS A 471 -6.48 -18.52 -3.06
C HIS A 471 -7.71 -19.46 -2.99
N GLU A 472 -8.00 -20.14 -4.10
CA GLU A 472 -9.13 -21.07 -4.20
C GLU A 472 -9.03 -22.24 -3.20
N ASP A 473 -7.81 -22.68 -2.87
CA ASP A 473 -7.52 -23.72 -1.87
C ASP A 473 -7.69 -23.24 -0.41
N GLY A 474 -8.02 -21.96 -0.21
CA GLY A 474 -8.18 -21.33 1.10
C GLY A 474 -6.90 -20.74 1.68
N SER A 475 -5.75 -20.98 1.05
CA SER A 475 -4.46 -20.50 1.53
C SER A 475 -4.20 -19.03 1.18
N TRP A 476 -3.21 -18.47 1.85
CA TRP A 476 -2.45 -17.34 1.34
C TRP A 476 -1.03 -17.82 1.05
N ASN A 477 -0.60 -17.68 -0.21
CA ASN A 477 0.73 -18.07 -0.69
C ASN A 477 1.10 -19.56 -0.45
N GLY A 478 0.13 -20.45 -0.20
CA GLY A 478 0.39 -21.85 0.13
C GLY A 478 1.17 -22.08 1.43
N SER A 479 1.36 -21.04 2.26
CA SER A 479 2.10 -21.11 3.54
C SER A 479 1.12 -21.19 4.70
N THR A 480 1.42 -22.04 5.69
CA THR A 480 0.60 -22.16 6.90
C THR A 480 0.69 -20.91 7.78
N GLU A 481 1.88 -20.32 7.92
CA GLU A 481 2.08 -19.09 8.69
C GLU A 481 1.33 -17.90 8.06
N GLN A 482 1.44 -17.71 6.75
CA GLN A 482 0.74 -16.64 6.05
C GLN A 482 -0.78 -16.87 6.00
N THR A 483 -1.21 -18.13 5.90
CA THR A 483 -2.64 -18.47 6.00
C THR A 483 -3.18 -18.20 7.40
N ALA A 484 -2.39 -18.47 8.45
CA ALA A 484 -2.76 -18.12 9.81
C ALA A 484 -2.92 -16.60 9.98
N TYR A 485 -2.06 -15.78 9.39
CA TYR A 485 -2.23 -14.33 9.34
C TYR A 485 -3.54 -13.93 8.65
N GLY A 486 -3.83 -14.51 7.48
CA GLY A 486 -5.08 -14.28 6.75
C GLY A 486 -6.30 -14.61 7.61
N VAL A 487 -6.33 -15.79 8.23
CA VAL A 487 -7.43 -16.20 9.13
C VAL A 487 -7.57 -15.24 10.30
N LEU A 488 -6.47 -14.85 10.97
CA LEU A 488 -6.52 -13.90 12.08
C LEU A 488 -7.08 -12.53 11.67
N ILE A 489 -6.70 -12.01 10.50
CA ILE A 489 -7.31 -10.78 9.95
C ILE A 489 -8.81 -10.96 9.80
N LEU A 490 -9.24 -12.07 9.19
CA LEU A 490 -10.65 -12.32 8.91
C LEU A 490 -11.49 -12.56 10.19
N THR A 491 -10.91 -13.19 11.22
CA THR A 491 -11.63 -13.39 12.50
C THR A 491 -11.84 -12.07 13.23
N GLU A 492 -10.86 -11.17 13.22
CA GLU A 492 -11.00 -9.80 13.73
C GLU A 492 -12.02 -9.02 12.88
N ALA A 493 -11.94 -9.15 11.56
CA ALA A 493 -12.86 -8.53 10.62
C ALA A 493 -14.33 -8.91 10.89
N ARG A 494 -14.57 -10.15 11.33
CA ARG A 494 -15.91 -10.65 11.66
C ARG A 494 -16.58 -9.91 12.83
N THR A 495 -15.82 -9.19 13.65
CA THR A 495 -16.35 -8.40 14.77
C THR A 495 -16.88 -7.02 14.38
N LEU A 496 -16.61 -6.58 13.14
CA LEU A 496 -16.88 -5.23 12.65
C LEU A 496 -18.26 -5.10 12.01
N CYS A 497 -19.05 -4.12 12.48
CA CYS A 497 -20.42 -3.88 12.00
C CYS A 497 -20.49 -3.58 10.50
N PHE A 498 -19.50 -2.90 9.93
CA PHE A 498 -19.51 -2.59 8.51
C PHE A 498 -19.22 -3.80 7.59
N LEU A 499 -18.85 -4.97 8.12
CA LEU A 499 -18.68 -6.21 7.35
C LEU A 499 -19.88 -7.17 7.43
N ASP A 500 -20.92 -6.83 8.21
CA ASP A 500 -22.10 -7.69 8.41
C ASP A 500 -22.81 -8.03 7.08
N ASP A 501 -22.87 -7.08 6.16
CA ASP A 501 -23.49 -7.23 4.84
C ASP A 501 -22.79 -8.27 3.95
N ILE A 502 -21.55 -8.68 4.26
CA ILE A 502 -20.79 -9.71 3.54
C ILE A 502 -20.35 -10.88 4.44
N ARG A 503 -21.00 -11.04 5.60
CA ARG A 503 -20.62 -12.00 6.63
C ARG A 503 -20.56 -13.45 6.13
N ASP A 504 -21.49 -13.90 5.29
CA ASP A 504 -21.46 -15.28 4.77
C ASP A 504 -20.20 -15.57 3.94
N SER A 505 -19.75 -14.58 3.15
CA SER A 505 -18.53 -14.71 2.35
C SER A 505 -17.27 -14.67 3.23
N LEU A 506 -17.31 -13.86 4.30
CA LEU A 506 -16.26 -13.81 5.31
C LEU A 506 -16.13 -15.12 6.09
N ASP A 507 -17.24 -15.67 6.59
CA ASP A 507 -17.28 -16.94 7.32
C ASP A 507 -16.82 -18.10 6.43
N SER A 508 -17.21 -18.10 5.15
CA SER A 508 -16.72 -19.06 4.16
C SER A 508 -15.20 -18.96 3.94
N ALA A 509 -14.66 -17.75 3.86
CA ALA A 509 -13.23 -17.52 3.71
C ALA A 509 -12.43 -17.98 4.94
N ILE A 510 -12.92 -17.69 6.15
CA ILE A 510 -12.35 -18.20 7.42
C ILE A 510 -12.34 -19.74 7.40
N GLY A 511 -13.48 -20.36 7.05
CA GLY A 511 -13.62 -21.81 7.00
C GLY A 511 -12.62 -22.49 6.04
N ARG A 512 -12.44 -21.93 4.84
CA ARG A 512 -11.44 -22.43 3.88
C ARG A 512 -10.00 -22.30 4.40
N GLY A 513 -9.66 -21.16 5.01
CA GLY A 513 -8.34 -20.96 5.61
C GLY A 513 -8.06 -21.95 6.74
N VAL A 514 -9.03 -22.17 7.63
CA VAL A 514 -8.91 -23.17 8.71
C VAL A 514 -8.78 -24.59 8.17
N SER A 515 -9.52 -24.93 7.11
CA SER A 515 -9.38 -26.22 6.43
C SER A 515 -8.00 -26.43 5.83
N PHE A 516 -7.42 -25.40 5.20
CA PHE A 516 -6.05 -25.44 4.71
C PHE A 516 -5.03 -25.66 5.84
N LEU A 517 -5.17 -24.93 6.96
CA LEU A 517 -4.29 -25.09 8.13
C LEU A 517 -4.36 -26.52 8.72
N HIS A 518 -5.56 -27.10 8.82
CA HIS A 518 -5.70 -28.49 9.28
C HIS A 518 -5.08 -29.50 8.32
N ALA A 519 -5.26 -29.30 7.01
CA ALA A 519 -4.72 -30.20 5.98
C ALA A 519 -3.19 -30.16 5.89
N ASN A 520 -2.56 -29.03 6.24
CA ASN A 520 -1.13 -28.80 6.07
C ASN A 520 -0.38 -28.62 7.41
N ARG A 521 -0.96 -29.07 8.53
CA ARG A 521 -0.41 -28.89 9.86
C ARG A 521 1.05 -29.34 9.96
N GLY A 522 1.93 -28.46 10.43
CA GLY A 522 3.36 -28.73 10.58
C GLY A 522 4.20 -28.56 9.30
N SER A 523 3.59 -28.22 8.17
CA SER A 523 4.32 -27.83 6.96
C SER A 523 5.16 -26.57 7.21
N GLN A 524 6.37 -26.53 6.64
CA GLN A 524 7.26 -25.37 6.71
C GLN A 524 7.39 -24.64 5.36
N VAL A 525 6.56 -25.01 4.38
CA VAL A 525 6.62 -24.45 3.03
C VAL A 525 6.24 -22.97 3.05
N GLY A 526 7.12 -22.12 2.51
CA GLY A 526 6.86 -20.69 2.37
C GLY A 526 6.96 -19.88 3.66
N ASN A 527 7.63 -20.40 4.70
CA ASN A 527 7.78 -19.74 6.01
C ASN A 527 9.07 -18.89 6.16
N PHE A 528 9.91 -18.81 5.11
CA PHE A 528 11.07 -17.90 5.06
C PHE A 528 10.63 -16.48 4.76
N ILE A 529 9.94 -15.88 5.73
CA ILE A 529 9.34 -14.56 5.60
C ILE A 529 9.89 -13.55 6.60
N TRP A 530 10.58 -13.98 7.65
CA TRP A 530 11.16 -13.06 8.63
C TRP A 530 12.48 -12.50 8.12
N ILE A 531 12.69 -11.19 8.27
CA ILE A 531 13.83 -10.47 7.71
C ILE A 531 14.91 -10.25 8.77
N GLU A 532 16.13 -10.71 8.49
CA GLU A 532 17.37 -10.39 9.19
C GLU A 532 18.42 -9.95 8.12
N LYS A 533 19.72 -10.25 8.26
CA LYS A 533 20.75 -10.11 7.21
C LYS A 533 20.36 -10.92 5.98
N VAL A 534 19.79 -12.09 6.23
CA VAL A 534 19.07 -12.92 5.27
C VAL A 534 17.73 -13.35 5.89
N THR A 535 16.78 -13.79 5.08
CA THR A 535 15.52 -14.28 5.64
C THR A 535 15.70 -15.58 6.42
N TYR A 536 14.86 -15.76 7.43
CA TYR A 536 14.79 -16.97 8.24
C TYR A 536 13.34 -17.42 8.45
N ALA A 537 13.18 -18.70 8.80
CA ALA A 537 11.93 -19.26 9.29
C ALA A 537 11.99 -19.43 10.81
N SER A 538 10.84 -19.29 11.46
CA SER A 538 10.68 -19.56 12.89
C SER A 538 9.55 -20.58 13.10
N PRO A 539 9.88 -21.89 13.15
CA PRO A 539 8.87 -22.94 13.21
C PRO A 539 7.95 -22.87 14.42
N LEU A 540 8.47 -22.45 15.58
CA LEU A 540 7.68 -22.29 16.81
C LEU A 540 6.70 -21.11 16.72
N LEU A 541 7.10 -20.01 16.08
CA LEU A 541 6.22 -18.87 15.85
C LEU A 541 5.15 -19.21 14.82
N ALA A 542 5.51 -19.88 13.72
CA ALA A 542 4.55 -20.36 12.73
C ALA A 542 3.47 -21.22 13.40
N GLU A 543 3.85 -22.18 14.24
CA GLU A 543 2.90 -23.00 15.00
C GLU A 543 2.06 -22.17 16.00
N ALA A 544 2.65 -21.17 16.66
CA ALA A 544 1.90 -20.27 17.55
C ALA A 544 0.80 -19.52 16.78
N TYR A 545 1.11 -19.01 15.59
CA TYR A 545 0.14 -18.35 14.72
C TYR A 545 -0.92 -19.32 14.19
N GLU A 546 -0.54 -20.54 13.79
CA GLU A 546 -1.51 -21.58 13.38
C GLU A 546 -2.51 -21.90 14.51
N LEU A 547 -2.02 -22.14 15.72
CA LEU A 547 -2.87 -22.41 16.89
C LEU A 547 -3.75 -21.21 17.24
N ALA A 548 -3.19 -20.00 17.18
CA ALA A 548 -3.93 -18.76 17.39
C ALA A 548 -5.05 -18.57 16.35
N ALA A 549 -4.77 -18.80 15.07
CA ALA A 549 -5.76 -18.69 14.00
C ALA A 549 -6.94 -19.66 14.20
N ILE A 550 -6.64 -20.93 14.52
CA ILE A 550 -7.68 -21.94 14.75
C ILE A 550 -8.47 -21.62 16.04
N LYS A 551 -7.79 -21.18 17.10
CA LYS A 551 -8.44 -20.76 18.35
C LYS A 551 -9.37 -19.56 18.14
N ALA A 552 -8.89 -18.52 17.45
CA ALA A 552 -9.68 -17.34 17.14
C ALA A 552 -10.91 -17.71 16.31
N ALA A 553 -10.74 -18.54 15.27
CA ALA A 553 -11.83 -18.98 14.42
C ALA A 553 -12.91 -19.79 15.17
N THR A 554 -12.51 -20.62 16.13
CA THR A 554 -13.43 -21.49 16.91
C THR A 554 -14.07 -20.79 18.11
N SER A 555 -13.44 -19.73 18.64
CA SER A 555 -13.93 -19.00 19.82
C SER A 555 -14.92 -17.89 19.49
N LEU A 556 -15.26 -17.72 18.22
CA LEU A 556 -16.13 -16.67 17.72
C LEU A 556 -17.58 -16.88 18.17
N PRO A 557 -18.19 -15.93 18.90
CA PRO A 557 -19.59 -16.04 19.27
C PRO A 557 -20.50 -16.03 18.03
N SER A 558 -21.65 -16.69 18.15
CA SER A 558 -22.69 -16.74 17.12
C SER A 558 -23.44 -15.40 16.92
N SER A 559 -23.11 -14.37 17.72
CA SER A 559 -23.85 -13.10 17.78
C SER A 559 -23.45 -12.09 16.70
N THR A 560 -24.26 -11.04 16.59
CA THR A 560 -24.06 -9.87 15.70
C THR A 560 -22.78 -9.11 16.05
N SER A 561 -22.11 -8.55 15.03
CA SER A 561 -20.96 -7.65 15.20
C SER A 561 -21.33 -6.45 16.07
N SER A 562 -20.40 -5.99 16.89
CA SER A 562 -20.63 -4.85 17.80
C SER A 562 -19.64 -3.70 17.63
N VAL A 563 -18.52 -3.91 16.93
CA VAL A 563 -17.43 -2.94 16.85
C VAL A 563 -17.57 -2.04 15.62
N GLY A 564 -17.41 -0.73 15.83
CA GLY A 564 -17.45 0.28 14.78
C GLY A 564 -18.87 0.68 14.37
N GLY A 565 -19.89 0.30 15.13
CA GLY A 565 -21.28 0.66 14.88
C GLY A 565 -21.53 2.17 14.92
N SER A 566 -20.77 2.91 15.73
CA SER A 566 -20.83 4.38 15.79
C SER A 566 -20.33 5.06 14.51
N LEU A 567 -19.40 4.41 13.80
CA LEU A 567 -18.87 4.87 12.50
C LEU A 567 -19.69 4.35 11.31
N TRP A 568 -20.60 3.41 11.57
CA TRP A 568 -21.41 2.73 10.55
C TRP A 568 -22.92 2.93 10.80
N CYS A 569 -23.46 4.04 10.32
CA CYS A 569 -24.88 4.37 10.44
C CYS A 569 -25.53 4.57 9.06
N VAL A 570 -25.76 3.49 8.30
CA VAL A 570 -26.35 3.59 6.95
C VAL A 570 -27.42 2.54 6.68
N SER A 571 -28.55 2.97 6.11
CA SER A 571 -29.61 2.08 5.61
C SER A 571 -29.12 1.21 4.44
N THR A 572 -29.30 -0.10 4.54
CA THR A 572 -28.87 -1.10 3.53
C THR A 572 -29.80 -1.17 2.31
N ALA A 573 -30.99 -0.58 2.36
CA ALA A 573 -32.02 -0.71 1.32
C ALA A 573 -31.58 -0.12 -0.05
N ASN A 574 -30.82 0.96 -0.05
CA ASN A 574 -30.27 1.55 -1.28
C ASN A 574 -29.05 0.77 -1.81
N THR A 575 -28.32 0.06 -0.94
CA THR A 575 -27.16 -0.78 -1.33
C THR A 575 -27.58 -1.84 -2.32
N THR A 576 -28.60 -2.63 -1.98
CA THR A 576 -29.04 -3.77 -2.78
C THR A 576 -29.53 -3.36 -4.16
N LYS A 577 -30.18 -2.20 -4.28
CA LYS A 577 -30.62 -1.67 -5.58
C LYS A 577 -29.44 -1.29 -6.47
N LEU A 578 -28.46 -0.59 -5.90
CA LEU A 578 -27.26 -0.19 -6.64
C LEU A 578 -26.39 -1.40 -7.01
N VAL A 579 -26.20 -2.36 -6.10
CA VAL A 579 -25.47 -3.61 -6.39
C VAL A 579 -26.11 -4.35 -7.58
N LYS A 580 -27.43 -4.53 -7.59
CA LYS A 580 -28.15 -5.15 -8.72
C LYS A 580 -28.00 -4.36 -10.02
N LEU A 581 -28.03 -3.03 -9.96
CA LEU A 581 -27.82 -2.17 -11.13
C LEU A 581 -26.40 -2.36 -11.69
N PHE A 582 -25.37 -2.31 -10.84
CA PHE A 582 -23.98 -2.44 -11.28
C PHE A 582 -23.67 -3.84 -11.79
N HIS A 583 -24.26 -4.89 -11.20
CA HIS A 583 -24.12 -6.25 -11.70
C HIS A 583 -24.66 -6.45 -13.13
N GLN A 584 -25.50 -5.55 -13.64
CA GLN A 584 -25.96 -5.60 -15.05
C GLN A 584 -24.95 -4.99 -16.03
N THR A 585 -23.94 -4.27 -15.53
CA THR A 585 -22.93 -3.65 -16.39
C THR A 585 -21.91 -4.70 -16.88
N PRO A 586 -21.45 -4.61 -18.14
CA PRO A 586 -20.45 -5.53 -18.69
C PRO A 586 -19.20 -5.72 -17.83
N LEU A 587 -18.72 -4.67 -17.15
CA LEU A 587 -17.54 -4.77 -16.28
C LEU A 587 -17.75 -5.66 -15.04
N PHE A 588 -18.98 -5.73 -14.51
CA PHE A 588 -19.26 -6.36 -13.21
C PHE A 588 -20.14 -7.61 -13.29
N THR A 589 -20.69 -7.95 -14.46
CA THR A 589 -21.61 -9.10 -14.63
C THR A 589 -21.01 -10.46 -14.23
N SER A 590 -19.69 -10.62 -14.36
CA SER A 590 -18.98 -11.85 -13.97
C SER A 590 -18.47 -11.84 -12.52
N LEU A 591 -18.57 -10.71 -11.81
CA LEU A 591 -18.06 -10.60 -10.45
C LEU A 591 -19.08 -11.15 -9.44
N PRO A 592 -18.62 -11.87 -8.40
CA PRO A 592 -19.49 -12.26 -7.29
C PRO A 592 -20.15 -11.04 -6.63
N GLU A 593 -21.45 -11.13 -6.33
CA GLU A 593 -22.22 -10.03 -5.75
C GLU A 593 -21.58 -9.47 -4.47
N TRP A 594 -20.96 -10.32 -3.65
CA TRP A 594 -20.30 -9.91 -2.41
C TRP A 594 -19.13 -8.93 -2.66
N GLN A 595 -18.41 -9.03 -3.78
CA GLN A 595 -17.30 -8.11 -4.09
C GLN A 595 -17.83 -6.72 -4.46
N ILE A 596 -18.96 -6.67 -5.18
CA ILE A 596 -19.64 -5.41 -5.51
C ILE A 596 -20.18 -4.77 -4.23
N ARG A 597 -20.79 -5.57 -3.35
CA ARG A 597 -21.29 -5.12 -2.04
C ARG A 597 -20.17 -4.61 -1.14
N ALA A 598 -19.04 -5.30 -1.07
CA ALA A 598 -17.86 -4.87 -0.33
C ALA A 598 -17.33 -3.51 -0.84
N SER A 599 -17.25 -3.33 -2.15
CA SER A 599 -16.81 -2.07 -2.75
C SER A 599 -17.78 -0.91 -2.45
N MET A 600 -19.08 -1.20 -2.35
CA MET A 600 -20.09 -0.23 -1.92
C MET A 600 -19.97 0.16 -0.45
N ILE A 601 -19.57 -0.79 0.42
CA ILE A 601 -19.29 -0.50 1.82
C ILE A 601 -18.08 0.45 1.91
N GLU A 602 -16.99 0.13 1.21
CA GLU A 602 -15.81 1.00 1.13
C GLU A 602 -16.18 2.41 0.67
N ALA A 603 -16.95 2.51 -0.42
CA ALA A 603 -17.43 3.77 -0.98
C ALA A 603 -18.18 4.63 0.05
N ARG A 604 -18.94 4.00 0.94
CA ARG A 604 -19.65 4.68 2.02
C ARG A 604 -18.76 5.17 3.14
N LEU A 605 -17.71 4.42 3.47
CA LEU A 605 -16.72 4.84 4.46
C LEU A 605 -15.99 6.12 4.03
N PHE A 606 -15.87 6.38 2.72
CA PHE A 606 -15.35 7.66 2.20
C PHE A 606 -16.33 8.84 2.31
N GLN A 607 -17.65 8.61 2.42
CA GLN A 607 -18.66 9.67 2.33
C GLN A 607 -18.50 10.79 3.36
N PRO A 608 -18.18 10.53 4.66
CA PRO A 608 -17.96 11.60 5.64
C PRO A 608 -16.86 12.58 5.21
N LEU A 609 -15.74 12.05 4.70
CA LEU A 609 -14.59 12.86 4.23
C LEU A 609 -14.94 13.65 2.97
N LEU A 610 -15.70 13.04 2.05
CA LEU A 610 -16.13 13.71 0.82
C LEU A 610 -17.17 14.80 1.09
N GLN A 611 -18.11 14.54 2.00
CA GLN A 611 -19.16 15.49 2.38
C GLN A 611 -18.57 16.76 3.01
N ALA A 612 -17.49 16.63 3.78
CA ALA A 612 -16.80 17.76 4.40
C ALA A 612 -16.18 18.71 3.38
N ARG A 613 -15.74 18.19 2.22
CA ARG A 613 -15.02 18.96 1.19
C ARG A 613 -15.86 19.31 -0.05
N ARG A 614 -17.03 18.69 -0.19
CA ARG A 614 -17.91 18.75 -1.36
C ARG A 614 -18.16 20.16 -1.91
N LEU A 615 -18.25 21.19 -1.07
CA LEU A 615 -18.63 22.56 -1.46
C LEU A 615 -17.48 23.57 -1.33
N GLU A 616 -16.23 23.12 -1.19
CA GLU A 616 -15.06 24.01 -1.04
C GLU A 616 -14.82 24.89 -2.27
N VAL A 617 -15.04 24.34 -3.47
CA VAL A 617 -14.70 24.97 -4.75
C VAL A 617 -15.92 25.65 -5.38
N PHE A 618 -16.96 24.89 -5.70
CA PHE A 618 -18.19 25.39 -6.32
C PHE A 618 -19.31 25.53 -5.29
N PRO A 619 -19.89 26.74 -5.11
CA PRO A 619 -21.09 26.88 -4.29
C PRO A 619 -22.28 26.24 -5.02
N ARG A 620 -23.06 25.41 -4.33
CA ARG A 620 -24.25 24.76 -4.91
C ARG A 620 -25.51 25.39 -4.34
N LYS A 621 -26.11 26.33 -5.08
CA LYS A 621 -27.37 27.01 -4.73
C LYS A 621 -28.44 26.67 -5.77
N ASP A 622 -29.67 26.40 -5.33
CA ASP A 622 -30.85 26.16 -6.19
C ASP A 622 -30.83 24.92 -7.12
N MET A 623 -29.89 23.97 -6.91
CA MET A 623 -29.76 22.72 -7.69
C MET A 623 -30.50 21.51 -7.07
N GLU A 624 -30.83 20.49 -7.88
CA GLU A 624 -31.40 19.22 -7.39
C GLU A 624 -30.43 18.44 -6.47
N LYS A 625 -30.95 17.47 -5.71
CA LYS A 625 -30.11 16.58 -4.87
C LYS A 625 -29.03 15.92 -5.74
N ASP A 626 -27.82 15.91 -5.19
CA ASP A 626 -26.63 15.35 -5.82
C ASP A 626 -26.76 13.82 -6.01
N LYS A 627 -27.17 13.36 -7.19
CA LYS A 627 -27.33 11.93 -7.46
C LYS A 627 -25.98 11.23 -7.67
N TYR A 628 -24.95 11.97 -8.11
CA TYR A 628 -23.61 11.43 -8.35
C TYR A 628 -22.83 11.18 -7.06
N PHE A 629 -23.20 11.83 -5.95
CA PHE A 629 -22.54 11.65 -4.65
C PHE A 629 -22.53 10.23 -4.10
N GLU A 630 -23.53 9.41 -4.42
CA GLU A 630 -23.54 7.99 -4.02
C GLU A 630 -22.80 7.08 -5.02
N ILE A 631 -22.58 7.54 -6.26
CA ILE A 631 -22.03 6.75 -7.36
C ILE A 631 -20.51 6.93 -7.48
N ILE A 632 -20.00 8.16 -7.35
CA ILE A 632 -18.57 8.47 -7.54
C ILE A 632 -17.67 7.62 -6.63
N PRO A 633 -17.90 7.51 -5.31
CA PRO A 633 -16.99 6.74 -4.48
C PRO A 633 -17.01 5.25 -4.86
N PHE A 634 -18.17 4.74 -5.28
CA PHE A 634 -18.32 3.35 -5.72
C PHE A 634 -17.55 3.05 -7.01
N THR A 635 -17.58 3.91 -8.03
CA THR A 635 -16.88 3.62 -9.28
C THR A 635 -15.38 3.44 -9.04
N TRP A 636 -14.79 4.31 -8.21
CA TRP A 636 -13.38 4.21 -7.82
C TRP A 636 -13.06 2.97 -6.98
N THR A 637 -13.81 2.69 -5.91
CA THR A 637 -13.53 1.52 -5.05
C THR A 637 -13.79 0.20 -5.80
N ALA A 638 -14.86 0.13 -6.59
CA ALA A 638 -15.23 -1.09 -7.30
C ALA A 638 -14.24 -1.46 -8.41
N CYS A 639 -13.79 -0.49 -9.21
CA CYS A 639 -12.76 -0.73 -10.22
C CYS A 639 -11.40 -1.05 -9.59
N ASN A 640 -11.04 -0.37 -8.49
CA ASN A 640 -9.81 -0.66 -7.75
C ASN A 640 -9.78 -2.10 -7.21
N ASN A 641 -10.88 -2.55 -6.60
CA ASN A 641 -11.00 -3.89 -6.03
C ASN A 641 -11.13 -4.95 -7.12
N ARG A 642 -11.93 -4.73 -8.17
CA ARG A 642 -12.09 -5.64 -9.31
C ARG A 642 -10.74 -5.97 -9.96
N ASN A 643 -9.94 -4.94 -10.23
CA ASN A 643 -8.69 -5.09 -10.94
C ASN A 643 -7.55 -5.56 -10.03
N ARG A 644 -7.81 -5.70 -8.72
CA ARG A 644 -6.77 -5.90 -7.69
C ARG A 644 -5.67 -4.83 -7.81
N ALA A 645 -6.05 -3.63 -8.27
CA ALA A 645 -5.10 -2.55 -8.51
C ALA A 645 -4.54 -2.06 -7.18
N PHE A 646 -5.35 -2.00 -6.12
CA PHE A 646 -4.90 -1.55 -4.78
C PHE A 646 -4.08 -0.26 -4.83
N ALA A 647 -4.53 0.70 -5.65
CA ALA A 647 -3.94 2.03 -5.69
C ALA A 647 -3.98 2.66 -4.29
N SER A 648 -3.05 3.57 -4.02
CA SER A 648 -3.01 4.27 -2.73
C SER A 648 -4.36 4.90 -2.38
N THR A 649 -4.75 4.86 -1.11
CA THR A 649 -6.03 5.42 -0.65
C THR A 649 -6.11 6.93 -0.90
N SER A 650 -4.97 7.63 -0.79
CA SER A 650 -4.83 9.03 -1.16
C SER A 650 -5.14 9.27 -2.65
N PHE A 651 -4.64 8.41 -3.55
CA PHE A 651 -4.97 8.49 -4.98
C PHE A 651 -6.47 8.34 -5.22
N LEU A 652 -7.10 7.33 -4.60
CA LEU A 652 -8.54 7.10 -4.74
C LEU A 652 -9.35 8.31 -4.24
N TYR A 653 -8.97 8.86 -3.08
CA TYR A 653 -9.64 10.02 -2.50
C TYR A 653 -9.48 11.28 -3.36
N ASP A 654 -8.26 11.57 -3.85
CA ASP A 654 -8.00 12.70 -4.74
C ASP A 654 -8.82 12.57 -6.02
N MET A 655 -8.90 11.37 -6.58
CA MET A 655 -9.67 11.12 -7.80
C MET A 655 -11.19 11.17 -7.58
N MET A 656 -11.69 10.75 -6.42
CA MET A 656 -13.10 10.98 -6.04
C MET A 656 -13.41 12.48 -5.96
N ILE A 657 -12.54 13.28 -5.35
CA ILE A 657 -12.69 14.74 -5.26
C ILE A 657 -12.63 15.37 -6.66
N ILE A 658 -11.69 14.98 -7.51
CA ILE A 658 -11.66 15.45 -8.91
C ILE A 658 -12.95 15.08 -9.63
N SER A 659 -13.42 13.83 -9.55
CA SER A 659 -14.70 13.44 -10.14
C SER A 659 -15.87 14.31 -9.66
N PHE A 660 -15.93 14.67 -8.38
CA PHE A 660 -16.93 15.62 -7.87
C PHE A 660 -16.82 16.99 -8.54
N LEU A 661 -15.61 17.52 -8.62
CA LEU A 661 -15.37 18.83 -9.25
C LEU A 661 -15.69 18.82 -10.75
N ASN A 662 -15.50 17.69 -11.43
CA ASN A 662 -15.85 17.55 -12.85
C ASN A 662 -17.35 17.79 -13.05
N TYR A 663 -18.21 17.09 -12.29
CA TYR A 663 -19.67 17.27 -12.34
C TYR A 663 -20.10 18.67 -11.91
N GLN A 664 -19.45 19.24 -10.89
CA GLN A 664 -19.78 20.60 -10.44
C GLN A 664 -19.35 21.68 -11.43
N ALA A 665 -18.21 21.50 -12.12
CA ALA A 665 -17.75 22.42 -13.14
C ALA A 665 -18.68 22.41 -14.35
N ASP A 666 -19.11 21.22 -14.78
CA ASP A 666 -20.12 21.01 -15.82
C ASP A 666 -21.44 21.71 -15.46
N GLU A 667 -22.03 21.38 -14.30
CA GLU A 667 -23.25 22.04 -13.78
C GLU A 667 -23.09 23.56 -13.70
N PHE A 668 -21.94 24.06 -13.25
CA PHE A 668 -21.68 25.50 -13.11
C PHE A 668 -21.54 26.22 -14.46
N LEU A 669 -20.83 25.61 -15.41
CA LEU A 669 -20.63 26.20 -16.73
C LEU A 669 -21.94 26.27 -17.50
N GLU A 670 -22.79 25.25 -17.41
CA GLU A 670 -24.09 25.20 -18.06
C GLU A 670 -25.14 26.07 -17.37
N ALA A 671 -25.28 26.00 -16.05
CA ALA A 671 -26.38 26.66 -15.33
C ALA A 671 -26.08 28.10 -14.87
N VAL A 672 -24.81 28.48 -14.78
CA VAL A 672 -24.40 29.80 -14.26
C VAL A 672 -23.60 30.59 -15.28
N ALA A 673 -22.46 30.07 -15.74
CA ALA A 673 -21.56 30.83 -16.61
C ALA A 673 -22.17 31.09 -18.00
N GLY A 674 -22.74 30.07 -18.64
CA GLY A 674 -23.39 30.20 -19.94
C GLY A 674 -24.51 31.25 -19.95
N PRO A 675 -25.52 31.14 -19.07
CA PRO A 675 -26.57 32.15 -18.94
C PRO A 675 -26.03 33.56 -18.64
N HIS A 676 -25.03 33.68 -17.75
CA HIS A 676 -24.43 34.98 -17.41
C HIS A 676 -23.77 35.68 -18.62
N TYR A 677 -23.16 34.90 -19.52
CA TYR A 677 -22.46 35.38 -20.73
C TYR A 677 -23.25 35.13 -22.03
N THR A 678 -24.57 34.97 -21.96
CA THR A 678 -25.40 34.79 -23.16
C THR A 678 -25.21 35.96 -24.12
N GLY A 679 -24.91 35.66 -25.40
CA GLY A 679 -24.55 36.66 -26.42
C GLY A 679 -23.16 37.30 -26.26
N ARG A 680 -22.39 36.94 -25.23
CA ARG A 680 -21.07 37.49 -24.88
C ARG A 680 -20.03 36.38 -24.60
N THR A 681 -20.14 35.22 -25.24
CA THR A 681 -19.21 34.11 -25.06
C THR A 681 -17.73 34.45 -25.35
N PRO A 682 -17.37 35.40 -26.25
CA PRO A 682 -15.98 35.85 -26.37
C PRO A 682 -15.39 36.47 -25.10
N GLU A 683 -16.23 37.11 -24.26
CA GLU A 683 -15.80 37.64 -22.96
C GLU A 683 -15.47 36.50 -21.99
N LEU A 684 -16.29 35.44 -21.96
CA LEU A 684 -16.04 34.25 -21.16
C LEU A 684 -14.75 33.51 -21.59
N ARG A 685 -14.50 33.40 -22.90
CA ARG A 685 -13.22 32.87 -23.42
C ARG A 685 -12.03 33.69 -22.91
N ARG A 686 -12.13 35.03 -22.95
CA ARG A 686 -11.08 35.94 -22.47
C ARG A 686 -10.86 35.81 -20.95
N VAL A 687 -11.93 35.62 -20.17
CA VAL A 687 -11.83 35.32 -18.73
C VAL A 687 -11.04 34.03 -18.52
N ILE A 688 -11.39 32.95 -19.23
CA ILE A 688 -10.67 31.68 -19.15
C ILE A 688 -9.21 31.88 -19.56
N ASP A 689 -8.92 32.53 -20.69
CA ASP A 689 -7.55 32.80 -21.12
C ASP A 689 -6.73 33.55 -20.05
N THR A 690 -7.35 34.50 -19.35
CA THR A 690 -6.71 35.27 -18.28
C THR A 690 -6.35 34.40 -17.07
N LEU A 691 -7.16 33.40 -16.72
CA LEU A 691 -6.84 32.43 -15.66
C LEU A 691 -5.58 31.62 -15.97
N PHE A 692 -5.27 31.44 -17.27
CA PHE A 692 -4.11 30.67 -17.75
C PHE A 692 -2.98 31.52 -18.34
N ALA A 693 -3.07 32.86 -18.30
CA ALA A 693 -1.94 33.73 -18.58
C ALA A 693 -1.00 33.74 -17.36
N GLY A 694 0.27 33.36 -17.52
CA GLY A 694 1.25 33.35 -16.42
C GLY A 694 1.43 34.73 -15.77
N LYS A 695 1.82 34.77 -14.49
CA LYS A 695 2.00 36.01 -13.69
C LYS A 695 2.83 37.08 -14.42
N SER A 696 2.15 38.06 -15.02
CA SER A 696 2.68 39.41 -15.31
C SER A 696 1.69 40.54 -14.95
N SER A 697 0.50 40.25 -14.42
CA SER A 697 -0.52 41.28 -14.11
C SER A 697 -1.13 41.13 -12.71
N ASN A 698 -0.32 40.75 -11.71
CA ASN A 698 -0.78 40.74 -10.31
C ASN A 698 -1.00 42.14 -9.70
N SER A 699 -0.91 43.22 -10.49
CA SER A 699 -1.17 44.59 -10.05
C SER A 699 -2.60 45.10 -10.32
N GLU A 700 -3.39 44.46 -11.20
CA GLU A 700 -4.71 45.01 -11.58
C GLU A 700 -5.92 44.30 -10.97
N LEU A 701 -5.87 42.98 -10.73
CA LEU A 701 -6.96 42.24 -10.06
C LEU A 701 -6.98 42.43 -8.53
N SER A 702 -5.88 42.93 -7.95
CA SER A 702 -5.68 43.04 -6.49
C SER A 702 -6.17 44.35 -5.86
N ARG A 703 -6.51 45.38 -6.66
CA ARG A 703 -6.91 46.70 -6.13
C ARG A 703 -8.33 46.76 -5.54
N GLY A 704 -9.11 45.68 -5.61
CA GLY A 704 -10.50 45.65 -5.12
C GLY A 704 -10.75 44.96 -3.77
N VAL A 705 -9.74 44.38 -3.11
CA VAL A 705 -9.96 43.56 -1.91
C VAL A 705 -9.41 44.27 -0.67
N LYS A 706 -10.21 45.16 -0.05
CA LYS A 706 -10.05 45.53 1.36
C LYS A 706 -10.89 44.58 2.25
N ARG A 707 -10.30 44.19 3.39
CA ARG A 707 -10.85 43.30 4.43
C ARG A 707 -12.12 43.86 5.09
N PRO A 708 -12.99 43.02 5.70
CA PRO A 708 -14.22 43.47 6.34
C PRO A 708 -14.03 43.75 7.83
N TYR A 709 -14.50 44.91 8.32
CA TYR A 709 -15.30 45.11 9.54
C TYR A 709 -16.03 46.46 9.41
N PRO A 710 -17.23 46.61 10.03
CA PRO A 710 -18.24 47.57 9.62
C PRO A 710 -18.19 48.88 10.41
N GLU A 711 -18.59 49.98 9.79
CA GLU A 711 -19.27 51.08 10.47
C GLU A 711 -20.06 51.90 9.45
N GLU A 712 -21.16 52.44 9.95
CA GLU A 712 -22.22 53.19 9.29
C GLU A 712 -21.68 54.46 8.61
N ASP A 713 -22.30 54.86 7.48
CA ASP A 713 -22.89 56.19 7.32
C ASP A 713 -23.47 56.37 5.91
N GLU A 714 -24.67 56.95 5.89
CA GLU A 714 -25.37 57.45 4.71
C GLU A 714 -24.60 58.62 4.09
N GLU A 715 -24.57 58.73 2.75
CA GLU A 715 -24.96 59.97 2.05
C GLU A 715 -25.02 59.81 0.52
N HIS A 716 -25.95 60.55 -0.06
CA HIS A 716 -26.31 60.60 -1.47
C HIS A 716 -25.21 61.15 -2.40
N SER A 717 -25.06 60.57 -3.59
CA SER A 717 -24.87 61.37 -4.82
C SER A 717 -25.26 60.60 -6.09
N ASN A 718 -26.04 61.29 -6.93
CA ASN A 718 -26.44 60.89 -8.27
C ASN A 718 -25.28 61.10 -9.26
N GLY A 719 -25.01 60.11 -10.12
CA GLY A 719 -24.03 60.27 -11.20
C GLY A 719 -23.96 59.07 -12.13
N ASN A 720 -24.62 59.20 -13.28
CA ASN A 720 -24.69 58.25 -14.39
C ASN A 720 -23.31 57.88 -14.95
N ASN A 721 -22.88 56.61 -14.83
CA ASN A 721 -21.91 55.94 -15.71
C ASN A 721 -21.97 54.41 -15.48
N GLY A 722 -21.92 53.63 -16.57
CA GLY A 722 -22.23 52.21 -16.62
C GLY A 722 -21.65 51.37 -15.49
N LYS A 723 -22.53 50.69 -14.73
CA LYS A 723 -22.13 49.75 -13.68
C LYS A 723 -21.23 48.66 -14.29
N PRO A 724 -20.03 48.38 -13.76
CA PRO A 724 -19.31 47.17 -14.09
C PRO A 724 -20.19 46.00 -13.65
N GLN A 725 -20.64 45.19 -14.60
CA GLN A 725 -21.36 43.96 -14.29
C GLN A 725 -20.44 43.12 -13.39
N ASN A 726 -20.94 42.72 -12.22
CA ASN A 726 -20.13 42.11 -11.18
C ASN A 726 -19.74 40.66 -11.59
N ASN A 727 -18.74 40.51 -12.46
CA ASN A 727 -18.24 39.23 -12.99
C ASN A 727 -17.69 38.29 -11.90
N ARG A 728 -17.65 38.74 -10.64
CA ARG A 728 -17.15 37.99 -9.49
C ARG A 728 -17.86 36.67 -9.27
N GLU A 729 -19.15 36.58 -9.64
CA GLU A 729 -19.95 35.35 -9.52
C GLU A 729 -19.43 34.22 -10.42
N VAL A 730 -18.88 34.52 -11.60
CA VAL A 730 -18.31 33.53 -12.52
C VAL A 730 -16.80 33.38 -12.34
N VAL A 731 -16.08 34.50 -12.20
CA VAL A 731 -14.61 34.50 -12.15
C VAL A 731 -14.09 33.82 -10.88
N MET A 732 -14.73 34.02 -9.72
CA MET A 732 -14.23 33.48 -8.46
C MET A 732 -14.31 31.94 -8.39
N PRO A 733 -15.43 31.27 -8.71
CA PRO A 733 -15.47 29.80 -8.75
C PRO A 733 -14.49 29.20 -9.76
N LEU A 734 -14.38 29.76 -10.97
CA LEU A 734 -13.40 29.29 -11.96
C LEU A 734 -11.94 29.48 -11.49
N THR A 735 -11.65 30.59 -10.80
CA THR A 735 -10.33 30.81 -10.18
C THR A 735 -10.06 29.78 -9.09
N LYS A 736 -11.04 29.50 -8.21
CA LYS A 736 -10.90 28.47 -7.17
C LYS A 736 -10.66 27.09 -7.78
N PHE A 737 -11.43 26.71 -8.80
CA PHE A 737 -11.32 25.41 -9.46
C PHE A 737 -9.95 25.22 -10.12
N THR A 738 -9.52 26.18 -10.93
CA THR A 738 -8.20 26.12 -11.58
C THR A 738 -7.05 26.15 -10.58
N THR A 739 -7.17 26.94 -9.50
CA THR A 739 -6.20 26.98 -8.41
C THR A 739 -6.14 25.65 -7.67
N PHE A 740 -7.28 25.05 -7.38
CA PHE A 740 -7.38 23.77 -6.68
C PHE A 740 -6.65 22.66 -7.45
N VAL A 741 -6.94 22.51 -8.74
CA VAL A 741 -6.33 21.48 -9.59
C VAL A 741 -4.84 21.74 -9.81
N LEU A 742 -4.45 22.97 -10.17
CA LEU A 742 -3.06 23.27 -10.56
C LEU A 742 -2.09 23.41 -9.37
N ASN A 743 -2.60 23.69 -8.16
CA ASN A 743 -1.77 23.80 -6.96
C ASN A 743 -1.78 22.57 -6.06
N HIS A 744 -2.40 21.47 -6.51
CA HIS A 744 -2.37 20.20 -5.80
C HIS A 744 -0.92 19.78 -5.47
N PRO A 745 -0.61 19.28 -4.26
CA PRO A 745 0.75 18.93 -3.87
C PRO A 745 1.45 18.01 -4.86
N SER A 746 0.78 16.93 -5.28
CA SER A 746 1.32 15.98 -6.27
C SER A 746 1.54 16.63 -7.64
N VAL A 747 0.66 17.56 -8.05
CA VAL A 747 0.87 18.32 -9.30
C VAL A 747 2.11 19.19 -9.18
N LYS A 748 2.36 19.85 -8.04
CA LYS A 748 3.57 20.67 -7.86
C LYS A 748 4.86 19.83 -7.92
N SER A 749 4.81 18.62 -7.38
CA SER A 749 5.93 17.66 -7.35
C SER A 749 6.13 16.90 -8.67
N ALA A 750 5.16 16.95 -9.59
CA ALA A 750 5.26 16.30 -10.90
C ALA A 750 6.23 17.03 -11.85
N SER A 751 6.60 16.34 -12.93
CA SER A 751 7.47 16.85 -13.98
C SER A 751 6.95 18.14 -14.61
N ALA A 752 7.84 18.95 -15.18
CA ALA A 752 7.41 20.14 -15.93
C ALA A 752 6.52 19.78 -17.13
N TRP A 753 6.77 18.64 -17.76
CA TRP A 753 5.99 18.13 -18.87
C TRP A 753 4.54 17.84 -18.46
N ASP A 754 4.35 17.02 -17.41
CA ASP A 754 3.01 16.61 -16.96
C ASP A 754 2.21 17.81 -16.43
N ARG A 755 2.86 18.72 -15.69
CA ARG A 755 2.23 19.98 -15.21
C ARG A 755 1.74 20.85 -16.35
N ASN A 756 2.55 21.01 -17.39
CA ASN A 756 2.17 21.80 -18.57
C ASN A 756 1.06 21.09 -19.38
N GLY A 757 1.11 19.77 -19.47
CA GLY A 757 0.06 18.93 -20.06
C GLY A 757 -1.28 19.13 -19.37
N LEU A 758 -1.31 19.03 -18.04
CA LEU A 758 -2.49 19.28 -17.21
C LEU A 758 -3.02 20.72 -17.39
N ARG A 759 -2.14 21.72 -17.31
CA ARG A 759 -2.52 23.13 -17.49
C ARG A 759 -3.21 23.35 -18.84
N ARG A 760 -2.66 22.76 -19.91
CA ARG A 760 -3.21 22.87 -21.26
C ARG A 760 -4.56 22.16 -21.37
N ARG A 761 -4.68 20.91 -20.92
CA ARG A 761 -5.93 20.14 -21.00
C ARG A 761 -7.05 20.73 -20.14
N LEU A 762 -6.73 21.29 -18.97
CA LEU A 762 -7.72 21.96 -18.13
C LEU A 762 -8.26 23.24 -18.79
N LYS A 763 -7.40 23.99 -19.49
CA LYS A 763 -7.82 25.14 -20.30
C LYS A 763 -8.72 24.70 -21.46
N GLU A 764 -8.31 23.65 -22.18
CA GLU A 764 -9.08 23.09 -23.30
C GLU A 764 -10.47 22.62 -22.83
N PHE A 765 -10.58 21.95 -21.68
CA PHE A 765 -11.85 21.55 -21.07
C PHE A 765 -12.81 22.74 -20.83
N LEU A 766 -12.31 23.82 -20.22
CA LEU A 766 -13.14 25.01 -19.96
C LEU A 766 -13.56 25.71 -21.27
N LEU A 767 -12.65 25.80 -22.25
CA LEU A 767 -12.96 26.39 -23.55
C LEU A 767 -13.93 25.53 -24.37
N ALA A 768 -13.88 24.20 -24.22
CA ALA A 768 -14.79 23.26 -24.85
C ALA A 768 -16.24 23.46 -24.36
N HIS A 769 -16.45 23.75 -23.07
CA HIS A 769 -17.78 24.13 -22.56
C HIS A 769 -18.30 25.41 -23.21
N VAL A 770 -17.44 26.41 -23.43
CA VAL A 770 -17.86 27.63 -24.13
C VAL A 770 -18.24 27.33 -25.58
N THR A 771 -17.50 26.47 -26.27
CA THR A 771 -17.85 26.04 -27.62
C THR A 771 -19.16 25.25 -27.63
N GLN A 772 -19.39 24.35 -26.67
CA GLN A 772 -20.65 23.60 -26.55
C GLN A 772 -21.85 24.52 -26.30
N ILE A 773 -21.70 25.57 -25.48
CA ILE A 773 -22.73 26.60 -25.27
C ILE A 773 -23.05 27.32 -26.58
N GLU A 774 -22.05 27.64 -27.39
CA GLU A 774 -22.22 28.25 -28.71
C GLU A 774 -22.92 27.28 -29.70
N ASP A 775 -22.57 25.99 -29.68
CA ASP A 775 -23.22 24.94 -30.46
C ASP A 775 -24.70 24.81 -30.09
N ASN A 776 -25.01 24.73 -28.79
CA ASN A 776 -26.37 24.67 -28.27
C ASN A 776 -27.18 25.91 -28.69
N ALA A 777 -26.62 27.11 -28.57
CA ALA A 777 -27.29 28.34 -28.99
C ALA A 777 -27.60 28.35 -30.50
N ARG A 778 -26.65 27.91 -31.34
CA ARG A 778 -26.88 27.75 -32.79
C ARG A 778 -27.99 26.75 -33.09
N PHE A 779 -27.96 25.59 -32.45
CA PHE A 779 -28.96 24.54 -32.65
C PHE A 779 -30.36 24.99 -32.24
N GLN A 780 -30.49 25.72 -31.13
CA GLN A 780 -31.76 26.29 -30.67
C GLN A 780 -32.30 27.37 -31.62
N LEU A 781 -31.45 28.16 -32.27
CA LEU A 781 -31.85 29.16 -33.26
C LEU A 781 -32.44 28.51 -34.53
N GLU A 782 -31.96 27.34 -34.94
CA GLU A 782 -32.55 26.56 -36.05
C GLU A 782 -33.89 25.92 -35.68
N HIS A 783 -34.07 25.61 -34.40
CA HIS A 783 -35.20 24.86 -33.87
C HIS A 783 -35.92 25.62 -32.76
N PRO A 784 -36.43 26.85 -33.01
CA PRO A 784 -37.07 27.64 -31.98
C PRO A 784 -38.27 26.89 -31.42
N SER A 785 -38.32 26.77 -30.10
CA SER A 785 -39.38 26.11 -29.34
C SER A 785 -40.73 26.80 -29.62
N SER A 786 -41.47 26.32 -30.63
CA SER A 786 -42.84 26.77 -30.87
C SER A 786 -43.73 26.26 -29.75
N GLY A 787 -44.19 27.16 -28.89
CA GLY A 787 -45.19 26.84 -27.87
C GLY A 787 -46.41 26.16 -28.48
N GLY A 788 -46.71 24.96 -28.01
CA GLY A 788 -48.08 24.47 -27.85
C GLY A 788 -48.89 23.96 -29.05
N VAL A 789 -48.37 23.84 -30.27
CA VAL A 789 -49.15 23.22 -31.38
C VAL A 789 -48.37 22.13 -32.09
N SER A 790 -48.82 20.89 -31.91
CA SER A 790 -48.38 19.70 -32.62
C SER A 790 -48.95 19.69 -34.04
N ASP A 791 -48.19 20.14 -35.03
CA ASP A 791 -48.51 19.93 -36.44
C ASP A 791 -47.84 18.62 -36.95
N PRO A 792 -48.61 17.61 -37.42
CA PRO A 792 -48.08 16.31 -37.85
C PRO A 792 -47.27 16.33 -39.17
N LEU A 793 -47.22 17.44 -39.90
CA LEU A 793 -46.61 17.51 -41.24
C LEU A 793 -45.13 17.95 -41.30
N PHE A 794 -44.51 18.30 -40.17
CA PHE A 794 -43.13 18.80 -40.12
C PHE A 794 -42.10 17.74 -39.66
N ARG A 795 -41.80 16.74 -40.49
CA ARG A 795 -40.69 15.80 -40.28
C ARG A 795 -39.35 16.43 -40.71
N GLY A 796 -38.62 17.06 -39.78
CA GLY A 796 -37.27 17.61 -40.07
C GLY A 796 -36.55 18.38 -38.95
N ARG A 797 -37.19 18.63 -37.79
CA ARG A 797 -36.72 19.54 -36.73
C ARG A 797 -35.70 18.99 -35.71
N ASP A 798 -34.96 17.93 -36.01
CA ASP A 798 -33.95 17.39 -35.05
C ASP A 798 -32.54 17.30 -35.69
N VAL A 799 -32.27 18.01 -36.79
CA VAL A 799 -31.01 17.95 -37.53
C VAL A 799 -30.21 19.23 -37.33
N TYR A 800 -28.99 19.15 -36.82
CA TYR A 800 -28.11 20.30 -36.63
C TYR A 800 -27.43 20.70 -37.95
N SER A 801 -28.11 21.51 -38.75
CA SER A 801 -27.73 21.78 -40.15
C SER A 801 -26.64 22.85 -40.33
N THR A 802 -26.51 23.75 -39.36
CA THR A 802 -25.47 24.80 -39.26
C THR A 802 -24.32 24.36 -38.37
N ALA A 803 -24.17 23.05 -38.16
CA ALA A 803 -22.99 22.48 -37.52
C ALA A 803 -21.73 23.03 -38.22
N THR A 804 -20.85 23.67 -37.45
CA THR A 804 -19.63 24.27 -37.99
C THR A 804 -18.55 23.25 -38.33
N ASP A 805 -18.84 21.96 -38.11
CA ASP A 805 -17.89 20.87 -38.18
C ASP A 805 -18.58 19.54 -38.52
N SER A 806 -17.79 18.55 -38.95
CA SER A 806 -18.26 17.17 -39.12
C SER A 806 -18.49 16.49 -37.77
N PHE A 807 -19.41 15.53 -37.73
CA PHE A 807 -19.65 14.71 -36.53
C PHE A 807 -18.37 14.09 -35.98
N SER A 808 -17.52 13.53 -36.85
CA SER A 808 -16.32 12.80 -36.44
C SER A 808 -15.25 13.72 -35.81
N HIS A 809 -15.10 14.95 -36.33
CA HIS A 809 -14.17 15.91 -35.76
C HIS A 809 -14.75 16.57 -34.51
N TRP A 810 -16.04 16.94 -34.50
CA TRP A 810 -16.72 17.49 -33.32
C TRP A 810 -16.69 16.53 -32.13
N VAL A 811 -17.08 15.26 -32.34
CA VAL A 811 -17.15 14.26 -31.27
C VAL A 811 -15.78 13.97 -30.69
N ARG A 812 -14.73 14.03 -31.52
CA ARG A 812 -13.34 13.86 -31.09
C ARG A 812 -12.77 15.13 -30.47
N THR A 813 -13.17 16.34 -30.83
CA THR A 813 -12.56 17.58 -30.33
C THR A 813 -13.41 18.25 -29.27
N THR A 814 -14.28 19.18 -29.63
CA THR A 814 -15.15 19.94 -28.73
C THR A 814 -15.83 19.02 -27.71
N SER A 815 -16.45 17.95 -28.21
CA SER A 815 -17.28 17.08 -27.39
C SER A 815 -16.47 16.16 -26.47
N ALA A 816 -15.36 15.60 -26.96
CA ALA A 816 -14.49 14.76 -26.13
C ALA A 816 -13.77 15.58 -25.03
N GLU A 817 -13.28 16.77 -25.37
CA GLU A 817 -12.61 17.66 -24.41
C GLU A 817 -13.60 18.21 -23.36
N HIS A 818 -14.91 18.26 -23.67
CA HIS A 818 -15.97 18.57 -22.72
C HIS A 818 -16.16 17.49 -21.62
N THR A 819 -15.83 16.22 -21.88
CA THR A 819 -16.12 15.10 -20.95
C THR A 819 -15.28 15.07 -19.67
N SER A 820 -14.43 16.06 -19.41
CA SER A 820 -13.41 16.11 -18.31
C SER A 820 -12.33 15.02 -18.34
N CYS A 821 -12.52 13.96 -19.14
CA CYS A 821 -11.59 12.83 -19.25
C CYS A 821 -10.16 13.29 -19.61
N PRO A 822 -9.92 14.16 -20.61
CA PRO A 822 -8.55 14.51 -21.00
C PRO A 822 -7.73 15.25 -19.93
N TYR A 823 -8.32 16.17 -19.16
CA TYR A 823 -7.57 16.80 -18.07
C TYR A 823 -7.47 15.91 -16.85
N SER A 824 -8.48 15.09 -16.56
CA SER A 824 -8.42 14.11 -15.47
C SER A 824 -7.32 13.06 -15.73
N PHE A 825 -7.16 12.65 -16.99
CA PHE A 825 -6.03 11.83 -17.45
C PHE A 825 -4.70 12.54 -17.13
N GLN A 826 -4.51 13.80 -17.52
CA GLN A 826 -3.27 14.52 -17.20
C GLN A 826 -3.07 14.79 -15.69
N PHE A 827 -4.15 14.88 -14.92
CA PHE A 827 -4.07 14.96 -13.47
C PHE A 827 -3.52 13.65 -12.89
N VAL A 828 -4.04 12.50 -13.33
CA VAL A 828 -3.50 11.18 -12.98
C VAL A 828 -2.04 11.04 -13.40
N SER A 829 -1.65 11.51 -14.59
CA SER A 829 -0.24 11.55 -15.00
C SER A 829 0.62 12.32 -13.99
N CYS A 830 0.15 13.46 -13.50
CA CYS A 830 0.86 14.20 -12.44
C CYS A 830 0.92 13.41 -11.12
N LEU A 831 -0.17 12.77 -10.71
CA LEU A 831 -0.20 11.96 -9.49
C LEU A 831 0.83 10.82 -9.56
N LEU A 832 0.80 10.03 -10.64
CA LEU A 832 1.69 8.89 -10.83
C LEU A 832 3.14 9.31 -11.08
N GLY A 833 3.37 10.41 -11.81
CA GLY A 833 4.69 10.99 -11.98
C GLY A 833 5.31 11.43 -10.65
N ALA A 834 4.50 11.99 -9.75
CA ALA A 834 4.94 12.40 -8.42
C ALA A 834 5.15 11.22 -7.46
N SER A 835 4.19 10.30 -7.34
CA SER A 835 4.23 9.22 -6.36
C SER A 835 5.09 8.03 -6.79
N LEU A 836 4.95 7.57 -8.03
CA LEU A 836 5.66 6.41 -8.56
C LEU A 836 6.90 6.82 -9.38
N GLY A 837 6.81 7.93 -10.11
CA GLY A 837 7.89 8.43 -10.98
C GLY A 837 8.96 9.26 -10.28
N GLN A 838 8.81 9.55 -8.97
CA GLN A 838 9.71 10.42 -8.20
C GLN A 838 9.93 11.79 -8.86
N GLY A 839 8.86 12.37 -9.41
CA GLY A 839 8.87 13.67 -10.09
C GLY A 839 9.33 13.63 -11.56
N LYS A 840 9.66 12.46 -12.10
CA LYS A 840 9.90 12.26 -13.55
C LYS A 840 8.59 12.21 -14.32
N ASP A 841 8.68 12.35 -15.64
CA ASP A 841 7.53 12.23 -16.54
C ASP A 841 6.80 10.90 -16.30
N CYS A 842 5.46 10.93 -16.25
CA CYS A 842 4.65 9.72 -16.12
C CYS A 842 4.94 8.73 -17.26
N PHE A 843 5.06 9.25 -18.48
CA PHE A 843 5.47 8.56 -19.69
C PHE A 843 6.77 9.19 -20.18
N GLY A 844 7.85 8.43 -20.20
CA GLY A 844 9.21 8.93 -20.41
C GLY A 844 9.58 9.07 -21.89
N THR A 845 9.05 8.23 -22.77
CA THR A 845 9.44 8.20 -24.19
C THR A 845 8.43 8.89 -25.11
N ALA A 846 8.83 9.15 -26.36
CA ALA A 846 7.94 9.73 -27.37
C ALA A 846 6.81 8.75 -27.75
N GLU A 847 7.15 7.47 -27.85
CA GLU A 847 6.26 6.35 -28.13
C GLU A 847 5.21 6.22 -27.03
N GLU A 848 5.63 6.17 -25.76
CA GLU A 848 4.71 6.11 -24.61
C GLU A 848 3.78 7.33 -24.58
N LYS A 849 4.32 8.54 -24.76
CA LYS A 849 3.52 9.78 -24.78
C LYS A 849 2.49 9.78 -25.91
N TYR A 850 2.86 9.30 -27.10
CA TYR A 850 1.97 9.23 -28.25
C TYR A 850 0.85 8.21 -28.02
N MET A 851 1.19 7.00 -27.56
CA MET A 851 0.21 5.96 -27.28
C MET A 851 -0.71 6.34 -26.14
N ALA A 852 -0.20 6.93 -25.06
CA ALA A 852 -1.01 7.46 -23.95
C ALA A 852 -1.99 8.55 -24.43
N ALA A 853 -1.58 9.43 -25.35
CA ALA A 853 -2.48 10.40 -25.96
C ALA A 853 -3.57 9.72 -26.80
N SER A 854 -3.25 8.64 -27.53
CA SER A 854 -4.22 7.83 -28.28
C SER A 854 -5.23 7.15 -27.35
N VAL A 855 -4.76 6.52 -26.27
CA VAL A 855 -5.59 5.92 -25.21
C VAL A 855 -6.57 6.95 -24.66
N CYS A 856 -6.06 8.11 -24.24
CA CYS A 856 -6.88 9.20 -23.72
C CYS A 856 -7.94 9.64 -24.73
N LYS A 857 -7.60 9.71 -26.02
CA LYS A 857 -8.51 10.18 -27.07
C LYS A 857 -9.65 9.21 -27.34
N HIS A 858 -9.33 7.93 -27.52
CA HIS A 858 -10.33 6.88 -27.72
C HIS A 858 -11.26 6.79 -26.50
N LEU A 859 -10.69 6.84 -25.29
CA LEU A 859 -11.45 6.85 -24.04
C LEU A 859 -12.43 8.03 -23.98
N SER A 860 -11.96 9.26 -24.18
CA SER A 860 -12.83 10.44 -24.13
C SER A 860 -13.93 10.45 -25.20
N THR A 861 -13.62 9.92 -26.39
CA THR A 861 -14.57 9.87 -27.52
C THR A 861 -15.65 8.82 -27.25
N MET A 862 -15.25 7.62 -26.80
CA MET A 862 -16.15 6.55 -26.38
C MET A 862 -17.11 7.03 -25.27
N CYS A 863 -16.56 7.67 -24.22
CA CYS A 863 -17.36 8.18 -23.12
C CYS A 863 -18.39 9.23 -23.56
N ARG A 864 -18.02 10.12 -24.49
CA ARG A 864 -18.97 11.08 -25.05
C ARG A 864 -20.11 10.39 -25.78
N MET A 865 -19.81 9.41 -26.63
CA MET A 865 -20.83 8.69 -27.40
C MET A 865 -21.78 7.90 -26.48
N TYR A 866 -21.29 7.30 -25.39
CA TYR A 866 -22.17 6.66 -24.39
C TYR A 866 -23.05 7.65 -23.65
N ASN A 867 -22.51 8.81 -23.28
CA ASN A 867 -23.29 9.87 -22.65
C ASN A 867 -24.42 10.31 -23.58
N ASP A 868 -24.08 10.67 -24.83
CA ASP A 868 -25.05 11.11 -25.84
C ASP A 868 -26.10 10.03 -26.15
N TYR A 869 -25.72 8.74 -26.17
CA TYR A 869 -26.65 7.63 -26.32
C TYR A 869 -27.69 7.58 -25.19
N GLY A 870 -27.26 7.78 -23.94
CA GLY A 870 -28.12 7.78 -22.76
C GLY A 870 -28.99 9.04 -22.63
N SER A 871 -28.48 10.20 -23.08
CA SER A 871 -29.07 11.51 -22.80
C SER A 871 -30.00 12.07 -23.88
N VAL A 872 -30.20 11.38 -25.01
CA VAL A 872 -31.02 11.86 -26.15
C VAL A 872 -32.32 12.57 -25.73
N ALA A 873 -33.09 11.98 -24.82
CA ALA A 873 -34.37 12.55 -24.39
C ALA A 873 -34.21 13.81 -23.52
N ARG A 874 -33.18 13.84 -22.66
CA ARG A 874 -32.84 14.98 -21.81
C ARG A 874 -32.34 16.14 -22.67
N ASP A 875 -31.38 15.88 -23.54
CA ASP A 875 -30.77 16.92 -24.38
C ASP A 875 -31.79 17.54 -25.32
N LYS A 876 -32.73 16.75 -25.85
CA LYS A 876 -33.87 17.27 -26.61
C LYS A 876 -34.78 18.20 -25.79
N ALA A 877 -35.01 17.89 -24.52
CA ALA A 877 -35.84 18.72 -23.64
C ALA A 877 -35.14 20.02 -23.22
N GLU A 878 -33.81 19.98 -23.08
CA GLU A 878 -32.97 21.12 -22.70
C GLU A 878 -32.51 21.97 -23.91
N GLY A 879 -32.72 21.47 -25.14
CA GLY A 879 -32.27 22.13 -26.36
C GLY A 879 -30.75 22.03 -26.55
N ASN A 880 -30.12 20.98 -26.02
CA ASN A 880 -28.69 20.74 -26.15
C ASN A 880 -28.38 19.91 -27.39
N VAL A 881 -27.24 20.19 -28.03
CA VAL A 881 -26.73 19.40 -29.17
C VAL A 881 -26.29 18.03 -28.67
N ASN A 882 -26.84 16.99 -29.31
CA ASN A 882 -26.47 15.60 -29.10
C ASN A 882 -25.86 15.02 -30.38
N SER A 883 -24.98 14.02 -30.26
CA SER A 883 -24.45 13.25 -31.39
C SER A 883 -25.52 12.89 -32.43
N VAL A 884 -26.72 12.45 -32.02
CA VAL A 884 -27.80 12.02 -32.94
C VAL A 884 -28.40 13.14 -33.79
N ASN A 885 -28.09 14.41 -33.51
CA ASN A 885 -28.56 15.56 -34.28
C ASN A 885 -27.71 15.80 -35.53
N PHE A 886 -26.51 15.24 -35.62
CA PHE A 886 -25.62 15.49 -36.75
C PHE A 886 -26.18 14.93 -38.08
N PRO A 887 -25.98 15.64 -39.21
CA PRO A 887 -26.46 15.21 -40.54
C PRO A 887 -26.01 13.79 -40.94
N GLU A 888 -24.80 13.40 -40.55
CA GLU A 888 -24.18 12.10 -40.88
C GLU A 888 -24.94 10.90 -40.28
N LEU A 889 -25.76 11.12 -39.25
CA LEU A 889 -26.59 10.08 -38.64
C LEU A 889 -28.04 10.10 -39.15
N GLN A 890 -28.39 10.98 -40.08
CA GLN A 890 -29.77 11.09 -40.60
C GLN A 890 -30.09 10.02 -41.65
N MET A 891 -29.10 9.57 -42.42
CA MET A 891 -29.25 8.55 -43.47
C MET A 891 -28.27 7.41 -43.22
N LEU A 892 -28.76 6.29 -42.68
CA LEU A 892 -27.95 5.11 -42.38
C LEU A 892 -27.97 4.12 -43.56
N ALA A 893 -26.89 3.35 -43.70
CA ALA A 893 -26.77 2.37 -44.77
C ALA A 893 -27.92 1.34 -44.73
N GLY A 894 -28.65 1.20 -45.84
CA GLY A 894 -29.80 0.29 -45.96
C GLY A 894 -31.17 0.90 -45.61
N SER A 895 -31.23 2.16 -45.19
CA SER A 895 -32.50 2.85 -44.90
C SER A 895 -33.17 3.39 -46.17
N THR A 896 -34.47 3.15 -46.34
CA THR A 896 -35.30 3.68 -47.46
C THR A 896 -35.86 5.08 -47.19
N GLY A 897 -35.49 5.70 -46.08
CA GLY A 897 -35.88 7.04 -45.63
C GLY A 897 -35.03 7.51 -44.43
N PRO A 898 -35.35 8.65 -43.80
CA PRO A 898 -34.62 9.17 -42.65
C PRO A 898 -34.58 8.16 -41.49
N ALA A 899 -33.41 7.98 -40.89
CA ALA A 899 -33.22 7.04 -39.79
C ALA A 899 -34.10 7.39 -38.58
N THR A 900 -34.75 6.38 -38.02
CA THR A 900 -35.47 6.49 -36.75
C THR A 900 -34.51 6.78 -35.60
N MET A 901 -35.01 7.33 -34.50
CA MET A 901 -34.16 7.62 -33.33
C MET A 901 -33.49 6.36 -32.78
N GLU A 902 -34.18 5.22 -32.80
CA GLU A 902 -33.62 3.94 -32.34
C GLU A 902 -32.48 3.46 -33.25
N GLU A 903 -32.60 3.62 -34.57
CA GLU A 903 -31.53 3.29 -35.51
C GLU A 903 -30.31 4.20 -35.32
N LYS A 904 -30.52 5.50 -35.07
CA LYS A 904 -29.46 6.46 -34.75
C LYS A 904 -28.72 6.09 -33.47
N LYS A 905 -29.46 5.79 -32.40
CA LYS A 905 -28.90 5.31 -31.13
C LYS A 905 -28.09 4.04 -31.34
N LYS A 906 -28.62 3.07 -32.09
CA LYS A 906 -27.91 1.82 -32.41
C LYS A 906 -26.64 2.07 -33.24
N ALA A 907 -26.66 3.03 -34.16
CA ALA A 907 -25.47 3.41 -34.91
C ALA A 907 -24.41 4.08 -34.02
N LEU A 908 -24.80 5.03 -33.18
CA LEU A 908 -23.93 5.68 -32.21
C LEU A 908 -23.29 4.68 -31.24
N PHE A 909 -24.07 3.72 -30.73
CA PHE A 909 -23.57 2.66 -29.87
C PHE A 909 -22.50 1.79 -30.58
N ARG A 910 -22.71 1.43 -31.86
CA ARG A 910 -21.69 0.69 -32.63
C ARG A 910 -20.39 1.50 -32.80
N LEU A 911 -20.48 2.81 -32.97
CA LEU A 911 -19.31 3.68 -33.04
C LEU A 911 -18.59 3.79 -31.70
N ALA A 912 -19.34 3.83 -30.59
CA ALA A 912 -18.76 3.80 -29.24
C ALA A 912 -18.01 2.48 -29.00
N GLU A 913 -18.59 1.32 -29.37
CA GLU A 913 -17.89 0.02 -29.26
C GLU A 913 -16.67 -0.07 -30.19
N TYR A 914 -16.69 0.58 -31.35
CA TYR A 914 -15.50 0.73 -32.18
C TYR A 914 -14.40 1.52 -31.45
N GLU A 915 -14.72 2.67 -30.86
CA GLU A 915 -13.76 3.44 -30.06
C GLU A 915 -13.26 2.66 -28.83
N ARG A 916 -14.11 1.84 -28.18
CA ARG A 916 -13.69 0.91 -27.13
C ARG A 916 -12.66 -0.10 -27.64
N SER A 917 -12.90 -0.70 -28.82
CA SER A 917 -11.93 -1.63 -29.41
C SER A 917 -10.59 -0.97 -29.75
N CYS A 918 -10.60 0.29 -30.20
CA CYS A 918 -9.38 1.07 -30.42
C CYS A 918 -8.67 1.44 -29.13
N LEU A 919 -9.42 1.75 -28.06
CA LEU A 919 -8.89 1.98 -26.73
C LEU A 919 -8.14 0.73 -26.23
N ASP A 920 -8.73 -0.46 -26.33
CA ASP A 920 -8.11 -1.70 -25.87
C ASP A 920 -6.83 -2.04 -26.64
N ASP A 921 -6.81 -1.86 -27.97
CA ASP A 921 -5.61 -2.05 -28.78
C ASP A 921 -4.51 -1.01 -28.43
N ALA A 922 -4.87 0.26 -28.33
CA ALA A 922 -3.92 1.32 -27.97
C ALA A 922 -3.34 1.11 -26.56
N PHE A 923 -4.17 0.69 -25.60
CA PHE A 923 -3.74 0.40 -24.24
C PHE A 923 -2.80 -0.80 -24.18
N LYS A 924 -3.13 -1.88 -24.92
CA LYS A 924 -2.28 -3.07 -25.02
C LYS A 924 -0.90 -2.70 -25.57
N ARG A 925 -0.84 -1.90 -26.64
CA ARG A 925 0.44 -1.42 -27.21
C ARG A 925 1.22 -0.56 -26.22
N LEU A 926 0.55 0.35 -25.50
CA LEU A 926 1.19 1.15 -24.45
C LEU A 926 1.77 0.27 -23.33
N GLN A 927 1.08 -0.80 -22.95
CA GLN A 927 1.57 -1.76 -21.97
C GLN A 927 2.80 -2.52 -22.50
N GLU A 928 2.79 -2.93 -23.77
CA GLU A 928 3.92 -3.62 -24.43
C GLU A 928 5.16 -2.73 -24.58
N GLU A 929 5.02 -1.41 -24.76
CA GLU A 929 6.17 -0.50 -24.84
C GLU A 929 7.05 -0.55 -23.57
N GLY A 930 6.44 -0.77 -22.41
CA GLY A 930 7.20 -0.93 -21.16
C GLY A 930 8.18 -2.09 -21.18
N GLN A 931 7.92 -3.14 -21.97
CA GLN A 931 8.81 -4.30 -22.10
C GLN A 931 10.13 -3.95 -22.78
N ARG A 932 10.20 -2.82 -23.50
CA ARG A 932 11.43 -2.31 -24.13
C ARG A 932 12.36 -1.61 -23.15
N ALA A 933 11.91 -1.34 -21.92
CA ALA A 933 12.76 -0.73 -20.92
C ALA A 933 13.92 -1.67 -20.56
N THR A 934 15.14 -1.13 -20.59
CA THR A 934 16.39 -1.90 -20.39
C THR A 934 16.47 -2.50 -18.99
N SER A 935 16.04 -1.76 -17.97
CA SER A 935 16.08 -2.22 -16.59
C SER A 935 14.76 -2.88 -16.16
N HIS A 936 14.87 -3.97 -15.40
CA HIS A 936 13.72 -4.69 -14.83
C HIS A 936 12.91 -3.83 -13.85
N MET A 937 13.54 -2.83 -13.20
CA MET A 937 12.85 -1.86 -12.35
C MET A 937 11.96 -0.93 -13.17
N ALA A 938 12.45 -0.42 -14.29
CA ALA A 938 11.64 0.40 -15.19
C ALA A 938 10.46 -0.40 -15.76
N ARG A 939 10.67 -1.69 -16.08
CA ARG A 939 9.60 -2.62 -16.50
C ARG A 939 8.51 -2.77 -15.43
N LYS A 940 8.86 -3.13 -14.19
CA LYS A 940 7.87 -3.29 -13.11
C LYS A 940 7.19 -1.97 -12.73
N LEU A 941 7.93 -0.86 -12.74
CA LEU A 941 7.34 0.47 -12.53
C LEU A 941 6.32 0.79 -13.63
N HIS A 942 6.62 0.44 -14.89
CA HIS A 942 5.68 0.60 -15.99
C HIS A 942 4.47 -0.32 -15.84
N GLU A 943 4.67 -1.61 -15.56
CA GLU A 943 3.60 -2.57 -15.27
C GLU A 943 2.68 -2.02 -14.17
N ARG A 944 3.26 -1.52 -13.09
CA ARG A 944 2.50 -0.94 -11.98
C ARG A 944 1.70 0.30 -12.39
N LYS A 945 2.29 1.20 -13.17
CA LYS A 945 1.55 2.34 -13.76
C LYS A 945 0.39 1.83 -14.63
N MET A 946 0.61 0.80 -15.43
CA MET A 946 -0.42 0.25 -16.31
C MET A 946 -1.59 -0.38 -15.53
N GLU A 947 -1.34 -1.01 -14.38
CA GLU A 947 -2.41 -1.50 -13.50
C GLU A 947 -3.33 -0.35 -13.03
N VAL A 948 -2.73 0.77 -12.60
CA VAL A 948 -3.49 1.96 -12.16
C VAL A 948 -4.19 2.64 -13.35
N TRP A 949 -3.56 2.69 -14.52
CA TRP A 949 -4.17 3.24 -15.73
C TRP A 949 -5.33 2.37 -16.24
N ARG A 950 -5.23 1.04 -16.14
CA ARG A 950 -6.35 0.13 -16.47
C ARG A 950 -7.52 0.39 -15.55
N MET A 951 -7.27 0.55 -14.24
CA MET A 951 -8.30 0.96 -13.28
C MET A 951 -8.94 2.30 -13.66
N PHE A 952 -8.16 3.32 -14.03
CA PHE A 952 -8.70 4.61 -14.49
C PHE A 952 -9.59 4.47 -15.73
N CYS A 953 -9.15 3.71 -16.73
CA CYS A 953 -9.93 3.43 -17.93
C CYS A 953 -11.25 2.73 -17.58
N ASP A 954 -11.22 1.72 -16.70
CA ASP A 954 -12.41 0.98 -16.26
C ASP A 954 -13.38 1.87 -15.47
N VAL A 955 -12.88 2.79 -14.63
CA VAL A 955 -13.73 3.79 -13.94
C VAL A 955 -14.47 4.66 -14.96
N THR A 956 -13.75 5.14 -15.96
CA THR A 956 -14.30 6.04 -16.97
C THR A 956 -15.29 5.30 -17.89
N ASP A 957 -15.00 4.05 -18.24
CA ASP A 957 -15.90 3.18 -19.00
C ASP A 957 -17.17 2.83 -18.20
N LEU A 958 -17.04 2.56 -16.90
CA LEU A 958 -18.16 2.27 -16.02
C LEU A 958 -19.19 3.41 -16.01
N TYR A 959 -18.76 4.68 -15.99
CA TYR A 959 -19.70 5.81 -16.13
C TYR A 959 -20.52 5.72 -17.42
N GLY A 960 -19.87 5.41 -18.55
CA GLY A 960 -20.55 5.21 -19.84
C GLY A 960 -21.56 4.05 -19.79
N GLN A 961 -21.17 2.92 -19.22
CA GLN A 961 -22.05 1.75 -19.06
C GLN A 961 -23.27 2.05 -18.18
N ILE A 962 -23.10 2.86 -17.11
CA ILE A 962 -24.21 3.29 -16.28
C ILE A 962 -25.21 4.10 -17.11
N TYR A 963 -24.77 5.06 -17.94
CA TYR A 963 -25.68 5.84 -18.80
C TYR A 963 -26.46 4.98 -19.80
N VAL A 964 -25.87 3.90 -20.30
CA VAL A 964 -26.55 2.93 -21.18
C VAL A 964 -27.64 2.16 -20.42
N VAL A 965 -27.38 1.75 -19.17
CA VAL A 965 -28.35 1.01 -18.35
C VAL A 965 -29.42 1.93 -17.76
N ARG A 966 -29.06 3.14 -17.33
CA ARG A 966 -29.93 4.13 -16.70
C ARG A 966 -29.31 5.54 -16.73
N ASP A 967 -30.05 6.53 -17.25
CA ASP A 967 -29.64 7.94 -17.12
C ASP A 967 -29.65 8.40 -15.65
N ILE A 968 -28.50 8.91 -15.19
CA ILE A 968 -28.24 9.33 -13.80
C ILE A 968 -27.99 10.84 -13.64
N ALA A 969 -28.05 11.64 -14.71
CA ALA A 969 -27.75 13.08 -14.64
C ALA A 969 -28.81 13.90 -13.85
N SER A 970 -28.36 15.01 -13.26
CA SER A 970 -29.24 16.04 -12.66
C SER A 970 -30.01 16.75 -13.78
N ARG A 971 -31.29 17.09 -13.55
CA ARG A 971 -32.06 17.94 -14.49
C ARG A 971 -32.00 19.40 -14.05
N MET A 972 -31.90 20.32 -15.00
CA MET A 972 -32.05 21.75 -14.69
C MET A 972 -33.51 22.08 -14.36
N LYS A 973 -33.75 22.92 -13.34
CA LYS A 973 -35.08 23.48 -13.09
C LYS A 973 -35.38 24.55 -14.15
N VAL A 974 -36.41 24.32 -14.94
CA VAL A 974 -36.92 25.34 -15.89
C VAL A 974 -37.42 26.55 -15.08
N PRO A 975 -36.94 27.78 -15.35
CA PRO A 975 -37.48 28.97 -14.70
C PRO A 975 -38.98 29.06 -14.99
N ALA A 976 -39.81 29.18 -13.95
CA ALA A 976 -41.22 29.47 -14.13
C ALA A 976 -41.35 30.78 -14.92
N VAL A 977 -41.94 30.69 -16.11
CA VAL A 977 -42.29 31.88 -16.90
C VAL A 977 -43.28 32.67 -16.06
N ASN A 978 -42.81 33.75 -15.44
CA ASN A 978 -43.68 34.75 -14.82
C ASN A 978 -44.47 35.41 -15.94
N GLY A 979 -45.62 34.82 -16.26
CA GLY A 979 -46.67 35.46 -17.02
C GLY A 979 -47.14 36.68 -16.23
N LYS A 980 -46.60 37.86 -16.57
CA LYS A 980 -47.31 39.10 -16.30
C LYS A 980 -48.62 39.05 -17.08
N LYS A 981 -49.73 38.93 -16.37
CA LYS A 981 -51.02 39.39 -16.87
C LYS A 981 -51.00 40.91 -16.99
#